data_AF-A0AAU9EGA7-F1
#
_entry.id   AF-A0AAU9EGA7-F1
#
_cell.length_a   1.000
_cell.length_b   1.000
_cell.length_c   1.000
_cell.angle_alpha   90.00
_cell.angle_beta   90.00
_cell.angle_gamma   90.00
#
_symmetry.space_group_name_H-M   'P 1'
#
loop_
_entity.id
_entity.type
_entity.pdbx_description
1 polymer ?
#
loop_
_entity_poly.entity_id
_entity_poly.type
_entity_poly.pdbx_seq_one_letter_code
_entity_poly.pdbx_strand_id
1 'polypeptide(L)'
;MPTFTNAKRSPQSTAADPAMGGGERLSPWVTWVVVLIYAVAVGLRVWRFFSGELHDDSAVVGLMGLAVLQGPFPIFFFGQNWMGSLDAILAAPLYAWFGPSALTVNVLPPVLSLAFMACLQPILRRRVGTWGMLAGLAYLAVPPTSWLYWCGEARTHYMLGLLLAALVLLMTHRLWQERAWSWSNLLLWGLFGGAALWTNFSVIVVILPCTVFLLFTCKGKISLWSVPLAALGGVVGGAPLLWFNLTHHMANAGQGGFFGWQYILPALSPLLNNSLPMILGLNTAISGGPTGGYGIFLLLYGLLLAVVGLGGYFLFRLNRGQGQAFTWLLLGIALLNLVVVISSAYIRGLYEADPRYLLCLYLVVPFLVGALARWLSTKNSWAAVALVLALALVHVSQYSQCRMWNFQSPLLDIKHGFYLNQEAGIKKNLREIRAAGFKYLYSKHRWYILNFLANGDPVVCNYWKSRDFNSTIKVDASDNPGMLDMDQGSLDILGLAHKTWRGGRNTIVYDFSAPTGAAVLLPRRSWSARANGRDLGQTLNDADLTTGFSTPGPAREGDSLTIDLGRPQNVGGLAMIPAEFRQVPKGLMVELAGPDGVFSTVRQSRTYWGPFYLSGPHPFLKARYPRVESYFPPRQTRYIRLTHQGENRYHHWSVHELLLFGPGPESECTWDESARRVFRILKADNIQNAYGDAWIAAKVVSHFQGNVHVVTGNVNLDVYGTGKRTYSKPLILRPVKGSALILNQRAGAIVETQLASYGISYRRQDAGRFVVFLLDGQAQGEPLAIKRLPTPQGQGVVWQIGQGPSAELGWLRLSGLNDRLPPDFSLECRTSQGAWEPVDLVKAGPIVFSGQVLLGYQGKDNLYRLATPHRAKQIRLRQLSPQAAQKLGEFNLSAWEPTKPSGETAQ
;
A
#
# COMPACT_ATOMS: atom_id res chain seq x y z
N MET A 1 49.10 84.14 14.65
CA MET A 1 48.64 83.37 15.82
C MET A 1 47.15 83.64 16.01
N PRO A 2 46.30 82.70 16.44
CA PRO A 2 46.49 81.24 16.55
C PRO A 2 45.87 80.52 15.31
N THR A 3 45.23 79.34 15.40
CA THR A 3 45.89 78.03 15.16
C THR A 3 45.02 77.02 14.39
N PHE A 4 45.68 75.98 13.83
CA PHE A 4 45.32 74.53 13.71
C PHE A 4 43.89 74.04 14.04
N THR A 5 43.29 73.03 13.39
CA THR A 5 43.74 72.04 12.37
C THR A 5 42.49 71.37 11.76
N ASN A 6 42.51 70.96 10.49
CA ASN A 6 41.90 69.66 10.13
C ASN A 6 42.51 69.02 8.87
N ALA A 7 42.48 67.69 8.81
CA ALA A 7 43.49 66.91 8.09
C ALA A 7 43.12 66.42 6.68
N LYS A 8 44.17 66.11 5.91
CA LYS A 8 44.21 65.52 4.57
C LYS A 8 43.18 64.39 4.36
N ARG A 9 42.42 64.45 3.25
CA ARG A 9 41.92 63.25 2.55
C ARG A 9 42.84 62.93 1.37
N SER A 10 43.45 61.75 1.39
CA SER A 10 44.06 61.14 0.20
C SER A 10 42.98 60.46 -0.66
N PRO A 11 43.17 60.35 -1.99
CA PRO A 11 42.17 59.74 -2.87
C PRO A 11 42.14 58.22 -2.69
N GLN A 12 40.94 57.66 -2.55
CA GLN A 12 40.74 56.22 -2.60
C GLN A 12 40.96 55.71 -4.03
N SER A 13 41.84 54.72 -4.19
CA SER A 13 42.02 54.00 -5.44
C SER A 13 40.74 53.23 -5.79
N THR A 14 40.10 53.60 -6.90
CA THR A 14 39.02 52.83 -7.52
C THR A 14 39.57 51.52 -8.09
N ALA A 15 39.63 50.49 -7.25
CA ALA A 15 39.85 49.12 -7.72
C ALA A 15 38.66 48.72 -8.60
N ALA A 16 38.91 48.53 -9.89
CA ALA A 16 37.89 48.18 -10.86
C ALA A 16 37.27 46.82 -10.54
N ASP A 17 35.94 46.75 -10.58
CA ASP A 17 35.17 45.51 -10.45
C ASP A 17 35.47 44.63 -11.70
N PRO A 18 36.01 43.40 -11.55
CA PRO A 18 36.32 42.57 -12.70
C PRO A 18 35.04 42.07 -13.37
N ALA A 19 34.79 42.58 -14.58
CA ALA A 19 33.62 42.28 -15.37
C ALA A 19 33.49 40.79 -15.72
N MET A 20 32.26 40.35 -16.02
CA MET A 20 31.98 38.96 -16.38
C MET A 20 32.61 38.56 -17.72
N GLY A 21 33.53 37.59 -17.69
CA GLY A 21 34.06 36.96 -18.90
C GLY A 21 35.25 36.05 -18.60
N GLY A 22 35.07 34.74 -18.74
CA GLY A 22 36.15 33.76 -18.57
C GLY A 22 35.89 32.78 -17.42
N GLY A 23 35.70 31.51 -17.76
CA GLY A 23 35.81 30.44 -16.78
C GLY A 23 37.29 30.25 -16.43
N GLU A 24 37.77 30.84 -15.33
CA GLU A 24 39.11 30.61 -14.81
C GLU A 24 39.40 29.10 -14.77
N ARG A 25 40.28 28.65 -15.66
CA ARG A 25 40.74 27.26 -15.68
C ARG A 25 41.33 26.95 -14.30
N LEU A 26 40.97 25.81 -13.74
CA LEU A 26 41.60 25.32 -12.52
C LEU A 26 43.11 25.23 -12.77
N SER A 27 43.92 25.58 -11.78
CA SER A 27 45.36 25.33 -11.89
C SER A 27 45.61 23.83 -12.13
N PRO A 28 46.69 23.45 -12.83
CA PRO A 28 46.93 22.05 -13.19
C PRO A 28 46.87 21.10 -11.98
N TRP A 29 47.46 21.50 -10.85
CA TRP A 29 47.43 20.70 -9.62
C TRP A 29 46.02 20.50 -9.05
N VAL A 30 45.15 21.53 -9.07
CA VAL A 30 43.76 21.38 -8.59
C VAL A 30 42.98 20.43 -9.49
N THR A 31 43.22 20.51 -10.80
CA THR A 31 42.61 19.59 -11.77
C THR A 31 42.99 18.14 -11.45
N TRP A 32 44.27 17.85 -11.21
CA TRP A 32 44.72 16.51 -10.81
C TRP A 32 44.14 16.04 -9.48
N VAL A 33 44.05 16.90 -8.46
CA VAL A 33 43.42 16.53 -7.17
C VAL A 33 41.92 16.28 -7.34
N VAL A 34 41.20 17.05 -8.16
CA VAL A 34 39.79 16.79 -8.49
C VAL A 34 39.65 15.44 -9.22
N VAL A 35 40.51 15.14 -10.21
CA VAL A 35 40.53 13.84 -10.90
C VAL A 35 40.76 12.69 -9.92
N LEU A 36 41.71 12.83 -8.99
CA LEU A 36 41.96 11.83 -7.95
C LEU A 36 40.74 11.63 -7.03
N ILE A 37 40.08 12.70 -6.60
CA ILE A 37 38.87 12.64 -5.77
C ILE A 37 37.75 11.89 -6.52
N TYR A 38 37.54 12.15 -7.81
CA TYR A 38 36.57 11.40 -8.61
C TYR A 38 37.00 9.96 -8.85
N ALA A 39 38.28 9.67 -9.06
CA ALA A 39 38.78 8.30 -9.20
C ALA A 39 38.54 7.46 -7.93
N VAL A 40 38.80 8.03 -6.75
CA VAL A 40 38.46 7.42 -5.45
C VAL A 40 36.95 7.25 -5.31
N ALA A 41 36.16 8.26 -5.66
CA ALA A 41 34.71 8.20 -5.61
C ALA A 41 34.15 7.07 -6.49
N VAL A 42 34.61 6.97 -7.74
CA VAL A 42 34.26 5.93 -8.71
C VAL A 42 34.69 4.55 -8.19
N GLY A 43 35.95 4.38 -7.77
CA GLY A 43 36.45 3.10 -7.25
C GLY A 43 35.62 2.57 -6.08
N LEU A 44 35.31 3.42 -5.10
CA LEU A 44 34.48 3.06 -3.95
C LEU A 44 33.03 2.72 -4.36
N ARG A 45 32.49 3.39 -5.39
CA ARG A 45 31.13 3.15 -5.90
C ARG A 45 31.05 1.89 -6.77
N VAL A 46 32.08 1.58 -7.54
CA VAL A 46 32.23 0.33 -8.29
C VAL A 46 32.36 -0.86 -7.31
N TRP A 47 33.14 -0.72 -6.24
CA TRP A 47 33.18 -1.71 -5.16
C TRP A 47 31.78 -1.90 -4.57
N ARG A 48 31.14 -0.82 -4.12
CA ARG A 48 29.80 -0.83 -3.53
C ARG A 48 28.73 -1.42 -4.46
N PHE A 49 28.85 -1.23 -5.77
CA PHE A 49 28.00 -1.81 -6.82
C PHE A 49 28.14 -3.34 -6.90
N PHE A 50 29.36 -3.88 -6.85
CA PHE A 50 29.57 -5.34 -6.79
C PHE A 50 29.18 -5.95 -5.44
N SER A 51 29.23 -5.17 -4.35
CA SER A 51 28.58 -5.47 -3.06
C SER A 51 27.07 -5.18 -3.05
N GLY A 52 26.45 -4.99 -4.22
CA GLY A 52 25.01 -4.73 -4.35
C GLY A 52 24.14 -5.90 -3.89
N GLU A 53 23.04 -5.57 -3.22
CA GLU A 53 21.98 -6.52 -2.89
C GLU A 53 20.72 -6.24 -3.73
N LEU A 54 19.81 -7.22 -3.81
CA LEU A 54 18.53 -7.08 -4.48
C LEU A 54 17.39 -7.21 -3.46
N HIS A 55 16.95 -6.08 -2.94
CA HIS A 55 15.81 -6.00 -2.01
C HIS A 55 14.46 -6.07 -2.77
N ASP A 56 13.39 -6.45 -2.07
CA ASP A 56 12.03 -6.57 -2.66
C ASP A 56 11.55 -5.24 -3.26
N ASP A 57 11.72 -4.10 -2.57
CA ASP A 57 11.36 -2.77 -3.13
C ASP A 57 12.22 -2.38 -4.35
N SER A 58 13.46 -2.86 -4.41
CA SER A 58 14.40 -2.62 -5.51
C SER A 58 14.01 -3.47 -6.73
N ALA A 59 13.54 -4.70 -6.51
CA ALA A 59 12.92 -5.52 -7.54
C ALA A 59 11.61 -4.92 -8.07
N VAL A 60 10.87 -4.11 -7.28
CA VAL A 60 9.72 -3.33 -7.79
C VAL A 60 10.16 -2.25 -8.79
N VAL A 61 11.28 -1.54 -8.57
CA VAL A 61 11.87 -0.63 -9.57
C VAL A 61 12.18 -1.39 -10.86
N GLY A 62 12.79 -2.57 -10.73
CA GLY A 62 13.08 -3.47 -11.84
C GLY A 62 11.83 -3.87 -12.63
N LEU A 63 10.79 -4.35 -11.94
CA LEU A 63 9.50 -4.72 -12.56
C LEU A 63 8.82 -3.54 -13.25
N MET A 64 8.90 -2.33 -12.70
CA MET A 64 8.36 -1.14 -13.35
C MET A 64 9.13 -0.76 -14.61
N GLY A 65 10.47 -0.89 -14.62
CA GLY A 65 11.26 -0.66 -15.82
C GLY A 65 11.02 -1.71 -16.90
N LEU A 66 10.80 -2.97 -16.52
CA LEU A 66 10.32 -4.01 -17.44
C LEU A 66 8.91 -3.72 -17.97
N ALA A 67 8.02 -3.18 -17.13
CA ALA A 67 6.68 -2.76 -17.56
C ALA A 67 6.73 -1.60 -18.57
N VAL A 68 7.64 -0.63 -18.41
CA VAL A 68 7.88 0.43 -19.40
C VAL A 68 8.27 -0.16 -20.76
N LEU A 69 9.13 -1.19 -20.79
CA LEU A 69 9.48 -1.88 -22.04
C LEU A 69 8.32 -2.68 -22.66
N GLN A 70 7.31 -3.06 -21.87
CA GLN A 70 6.11 -3.75 -22.33
C GLN A 70 5.00 -2.79 -22.80
N GLY A 71 5.19 -1.47 -22.68
CA GLY A 71 4.23 -0.43 -23.08
C GLY A 71 3.53 0.31 -21.93
N PRO A 72 3.14 -0.32 -20.80
CA PRO A 72 2.58 0.39 -19.65
C PRO A 72 3.51 1.49 -19.09
N PHE A 73 2.99 2.70 -18.94
CA PHE A 73 3.67 3.80 -18.27
C PHE A 73 3.20 3.90 -16.80
N PRO A 74 3.91 3.30 -15.81
CA PRO A 74 3.58 3.51 -14.41
C PRO A 74 3.85 4.98 -14.05
N ILE A 75 2.91 5.68 -13.43
CA ILE A 75 3.13 7.06 -12.96
C ILE A 75 3.84 7.08 -11.59
N PHE A 76 3.49 6.14 -10.73
CA PHE A 76 4.05 5.96 -9.39
C PHE A 76 4.51 4.52 -9.19
N PHE A 77 5.26 4.31 -8.10
CA PHE A 77 5.62 2.99 -7.61
C PHE A 77 4.40 2.08 -7.42
N PHE A 78 4.52 0.82 -7.83
CA PHE A 78 3.42 -0.13 -7.68
C PHE A 78 2.88 -0.19 -6.24
N GLY A 79 1.56 -0.15 -6.09
CA GLY A 79 0.84 -0.21 -4.81
C GLY A 79 0.90 1.07 -3.96
N GLN A 80 1.41 2.19 -4.48
CA GLN A 80 1.40 3.50 -3.83
C GLN A 80 1.25 4.66 -4.83
N ASN A 81 0.74 5.81 -4.37
CA ASN A 81 0.45 6.96 -5.24
C ASN A 81 1.34 8.20 -4.96
N TRP A 82 2.39 8.09 -4.14
CA TRP A 82 3.18 9.23 -3.64
C TRP A 82 4.69 9.22 -3.95
N MET A 83 5.20 8.21 -4.68
CA MET A 83 6.61 8.12 -5.12
C MET A 83 6.64 7.86 -6.62
N GLY A 84 7.20 8.78 -7.39
CA GLY A 84 7.18 8.74 -8.86
C GLY A 84 8.10 7.66 -9.43
N SER A 85 7.77 7.22 -10.64
CA SER A 85 8.44 6.12 -11.36
C SER A 85 9.63 6.53 -12.23
N LEU A 86 10.07 7.79 -12.15
CA LEU A 86 11.09 8.35 -13.06
C LEU A 86 12.39 7.54 -13.07
N ASP A 87 12.76 6.95 -11.93
CA ASP A 87 13.94 6.10 -11.82
C ASP A 87 13.77 4.75 -12.56
N ALA A 88 12.60 4.13 -12.49
CA ALA A 88 12.26 2.95 -13.30
C ALA A 88 12.23 3.24 -14.81
N ILE A 89 11.76 4.43 -15.20
CA ILE A 89 11.77 4.89 -16.61
C ILE A 89 13.21 5.08 -17.10
N LEU A 90 14.08 5.71 -16.31
CA LEU A 90 15.52 5.84 -16.61
C LEU A 90 16.25 4.48 -16.62
N ALA A 91 15.75 3.49 -15.87
CA ALA A 91 16.30 2.13 -15.86
C ALA A 91 15.84 1.28 -17.06
N ALA A 92 14.71 1.59 -17.69
CA ALA A 92 14.13 0.77 -18.76
C ALA A 92 15.10 0.45 -19.93
N PRO A 93 15.87 1.40 -20.50
CA PRO A 93 16.85 1.10 -21.55
C PRO A 93 17.93 0.12 -21.12
N LEU A 94 18.31 0.12 -19.84
CA LEU A 94 19.32 -0.78 -19.30
C LEU A 94 18.82 -2.23 -19.27
N TYR A 95 17.54 -2.45 -18.97
CA TYR A 95 16.94 -3.79 -19.07
C TYR A 95 16.79 -4.25 -20.52
N ALA A 96 16.62 -3.33 -21.48
CA ALA A 96 16.58 -3.68 -22.90
C ALA A 96 17.95 -4.17 -23.42
N TRP A 97 19.05 -3.61 -22.92
CA TRP A 97 20.42 -4.00 -23.33
C TRP A 97 21.01 -5.15 -22.52
N PHE A 98 20.83 -5.16 -21.20
CA PHE A 98 21.49 -6.10 -20.28
C PHE A 98 20.56 -7.15 -19.67
N GLY A 99 19.24 -7.03 -19.90
CA GLY A 99 18.23 -7.86 -19.24
C GLY A 99 18.08 -7.57 -17.74
N PRO A 100 17.10 -8.19 -17.06
CA PRO A 100 16.95 -8.05 -15.62
C PRO A 100 18.05 -8.81 -14.86
N SER A 101 18.79 -8.08 -14.03
CA SER A 101 19.74 -8.62 -13.05
C SER A 101 19.85 -7.67 -11.86
N ALA A 102 20.41 -8.14 -10.75
CA ALA A 102 20.76 -7.33 -9.60
C ALA A 102 21.79 -6.25 -9.95
N LEU A 103 22.69 -6.49 -10.93
CA LEU A 103 23.60 -5.45 -11.42
C LEU A 103 22.86 -4.40 -12.26
N THR A 104 21.98 -4.81 -13.17
CA THR A 104 21.26 -3.88 -14.07
C THR A 104 20.44 -2.85 -13.28
N VAL A 105 19.77 -3.27 -12.20
CA VAL A 105 19.01 -2.35 -11.33
C VAL A 105 19.92 -1.50 -10.43
N ASN A 106 21.06 -2.03 -9.96
CA ASN A 106 21.97 -1.31 -9.06
C ASN A 106 22.98 -0.38 -9.76
N VAL A 107 22.97 -0.23 -11.09
CA VAL A 107 23.94 0.63 -11.80
C VAL A 107 23.62 2.13 -11.72
N LEU A 108 22.33 2.49 -11.57
CA LEU A 108 21.90 3.88 -11.50
C LEU A 108 22.35 4.63 -10.22
N PRO A 109 22.24 4.08 -8.99
CA PRO A 109 22.67 4.80 -7.78
C PRO A 109 24.13 5.29 -7.80
N PRO A 110 25.13 4.49 -8.24
CA PRO A 110 26.50 4.96 -8.47
C PRO A 110 26.56 6.19 -9.38
N VAL A 111 25.94 6.12 -10.56
CA VAL A 111 25.94 7.18 -11.58
C VAL A 111 25.27 8.46 -11.05
N LEU A 112 24.09 8.32 -10.42
CA LEU A 112 23.36 9.43 -9.83
C LEU A 112 24.14 10.12 -8.71
N SER A 113 24.86 9.35 -7.88
CA SER A 113 25.69 9.92 -6.80
C SER A 113 26.92 10.69 -7.32
N LEU A 114 27.49 10.29 -8.46
CA LEU A 114 28.58 11.01 -9.13
C LEU A 114 28.07 12.27 -9.82
N ALA A 115 26.90 12.19 -10.48
CA ALA A 115 26.22 13.35 -11.05
C ALA A 115 25.85 14.39 -9.96
N PHE A 116 25.45 13.94 -8.77
CA PHE A 116 25.20 14.80 -7.61
C PHE A 116 26.46 15.56 -7.17
N MET A 117 27.60 14.87 -7.07
CA MET A 117 28.89 15.50 -6.77
C MET A 117 29.27 16.57 -7.82
N ALA A 118 29.12 16.23 -9.11
CA ALA A 118 29.38 17.16 -10.22
C ALA A 118 28.45 18.38 -10.21
N CYS A 119 27.18 18.20 -9.79
CA CYS A 119 26.22 19.29 -9.64
C CYS A 119 26.58 20.26 -8.52
N LEU A 120 27.12 19.77 -7.39
CA LEU A 120 27.51 20.61 -6.25
C LEU A 120 28.88 21.29 -6.43
N GLN A 121 29.82 20.67 -7.15
CA GLN A 121 31.16 21.20 -7.42
C GLN A 121 31.22 22.70 -7.80
N PRO A 122 30.46 23.21 -8.80
CA PRO A 122 30.51 24.63 -9.17
C PRO A 122 29.99 25.56 -8.05
N ILE A 123 29.01 25.11 -7.27
CA ILE A 123 28.45 25.88 -6.14
C ILE A 123 29.48 25.95 -5.01
N LEU A 124 30.09 24.80 -4.66
CA LEU A 124 31.17 24.71 -3.68
C LEU A 124 32.34 25.63 -4.07
N ARG A 125 32.83 25.56 -5.33
CA ARG A 125 33.92 26.44 -5.81
C ARG A 125 33.58 27.93 -5.60
N ARG A 126 32.36 28.37 -5.92
CA ARG A 126 31.95 29.78 -5.80
C ARG A 126 31.62 30.22 -4.36
N ARG A 127 31.36 29.31 -3.41
CA ARG A 127 30.89 29.65 -2.04
C ARG A 127 31.86 29.34 -0.91
N VAL A 128 32.79 28.41 -1.12
CA VAL A 128 33.85 28.07 -0.15
C VAL A 128 35.25 28.05 -0.77
N GLY A 129 35.39 28.44 -2.05
CA GLY A 129 36.67 28.52 -2.75
C GLY A 129 37.32 27.16 -3.02
N THR A 130 38.55 27.16 -3.55
CA THR A 130 39.25 25.95 -4.00
C THR A 130 39.42 24.91 -2.90
N TRP A 131 40.04 25.27 -1.76
CA TRP A 131 40.27 24.33 -0.66
C TRP A 131 38.96 23.79 -0.06
N GLY A 132 37.93 24.63 0.04
CA GLY A 132 36.62 24.20 0.52
C GLY A 132 35.89 23.29 -0.47
N MET A 133 36.04 23.53 -1.78
CA MET A 133 35.53 22.63 -2.82
C MET A 133 36.21 21.27 -2.77
N LEU A 134 37.55 21.23 -2.65
CA LEU A 134 38.30 19.98 -2.54
C LEU A 134 37.86 19.18 -1.31
N ALA A 135 37.72 19.82 -0.15
CA ALA A 135 37.26 19.15 1.08
C ALA A 135 35.79 18.67 0.99
N GLY A 136 34.88 19.49 0.45
CA GLY A 136 33.49 19.11 0.26
C GLY A 136 33.31 17.96 -0.74
N LEU A 137 34.09 17.94 -1.82
CA LEU A 137 34.10 16.82 -2.76
C LEU A 137 34.76 15.57 -2.18
N ALA A 138 35.84 15.70 -1.40
CA ALA A 138 36.47 14.57 -0.72
C ALA A 138 35.54 13.93 0.32
N TYR A 139 34.78 14.72 1.07
CA TYR A 139 33.72 14.24 1.97
C TYR A 139 32.64 13.43 1.22
N LEU A 140 32.25 13.86 0.01
CA LEU A 140 31.31 13.09 -0.80
C LEU A 140 31.96 11.87 -1.48
N ALA A 141 33.26 11.92 -1.80
CA ALA A 141 33.99 10.83 -2.41
C ALA A 141 34.20 9.65 -1.46
N VAL A 142 34.57 9.94 -0.20
CA VAL A 142 34.70 9.00 0.93
C VAL A 142 33.69 9.38 2.03
N PRO A 143 32.40 9.01 1.85
CA PRO A 143 31.29 9.55 2.63
C PRO A 143 30.90 8.67 3.83
N PRO A 144 30.01 9.15 4.72
CA PRO A 144 29.35 8.32 5.74
C PRO A 144 28.78 7.01 5.19
N THR A 145 28.73 5.98 6.04
CA THR A 145 28.13 4.67 5.75
C THR A 145 26.70 4.78 5.23
N SER A 146 25.91 5.66 5.84
CA SER A 146 24.53 5.97 5.44
C SER A 146 24.44 6.47 3.99
N TRP A 147 25.26 7.43 3.57
CA TRP A 147 25.31 7.87 2.17
C TRP A 147 25.90 6.82 1.22
N LEU A 148 26.97 6.11 1.63
CA LEU A 148 27.58 5.06 0.82
C LEU A 148 26.61 3.90 0.54
N TYR A 149 25.72 3.59 1.49
CA TYR A 149 24.63 2.66 1.29
C TYR A 149 23.72 3.06 0.13
N TRP A 150 23.24 4.31 0.11
CA TRP A 150 22.41 4.86 -0.98
C TRP A 150 23.16 5.07 -2.30
N CYS A 151 24.49 5.04 -2.31
CA CYS A 151 25.30 5.03 -3.55
C CYS A 151 25.31 3.67 -4.28
N GLY A 152 24.72 2.62 -3.72
CA GLY A 152 24.58 1.31 -4.38
C GLY A 152 23.32 0.56 -3.98
N GLU A 153 22.26 1.29 -3.65
CA GLU A 153 20.94 0.74 -3.35
C GLU A 153 19.96 1.14 -4.44
N ALA A 154 19.46 0.14 -5.16
CA ALA A 154 18.53 0.25 -6.29
C ALA A 154 17.15 0.89 -5.98
N ARG A 155 16.87 1.32 -4.75
CA ARG A 155 15.76 2.22 -4.39
C ARG A 155 16.08 3.67 -4.84
N THR A 156 16.26 3.83 -6.15
CA THR A 156 16.91 4.97 -6.83
C THR A 156 16.23 6.33 -6.65
N HIS A 157 14.91 6.39 -6.46
CA HIS A 157 14.14 7.62 -6.23
C HIS A 157 14.67 8.50 -5.07
N TYR A 158 15.36 7.94 -4.08
CA TYR A 158 16.06 8.75 -3.07
C TYR A 158 17.26 9.50 -3.66
N MET A 159 18.18 8.79 -4.33
CA MET A 159 19.38 9.39 -4.93
C MET A 159 19.03 10.30 -6.12
N LEU A 160 18.04 9.91 -6.94
CA LEU A 160 17.51 10.73 -8.03
C LEU A 160 16.83 12.00 -7.49
N GLY A 161 16.03 11.89 -6.42
CA GLY A 161 15.45 13.04 -5.73
C GLY A 161 16.51 14.02 -5.22
N LEU A 162 17.63 13.52 -4.68
CA LEU A 162 18.76 14.35 -4.23
C LEU A 162 19.50 15.00 -5.40
N LEU A 163 19.68 14.32 -6.53
CA LEU A 163 20.24 14.90 -7.75
C LEU A 163 19.34 16.03 -8.28
N LEU A 164 18.03 15.81 -8.36
CA LEU A 164 17.08 16.84 -8.79
C LEU A 164 17.04 18.02 -7.80
N ALA A 165 17.15 17.75 -6.50
CA ALA A 165 17.30 18.78 -5.46
C ALA A 165 18.59 19.60 -5.62
N ALA A 166 19.72 18.95 -5.94
CA ALA A 166 20.98 19.62 -6.23
C ALA A 166 20.90 20.47 -7.51
N LEU A 167 20.17 20.01 -8.53
CA LEU A 167 19.91 20.75 -9.76
C LEU A 167 19.03 21.99 -9.52
N VAL A 168 17.98 21.88 -8.69
CA VAL A 168 17.19 23.03 -8.22
C VAL A 168 18.09 24.04 -7.50
N LEU A 169 18.93 23.59 -6.56
CA LEU A 169 19.88 24.45 -5.84
C LEU A 169 20.90 25.11 -6.78
N LEU A 170 21.38 24.40 -7.80
CA LEU A 170 22.28 24.92 -8.84
C LEU A 170 21.59 25.98 -9.70
N MET A 171 20.34 25.75 -10.12
CA MET A 171 19.58 26.74 -10.89
C MET A 171 19.25 27.97 -10.04
N THR A 172 18.86 27.80 -8.77
CA THR A 172 18.70 28.91 -7.80
C THR A 172 19.98 29.72 -7.66
N HIS A 173 21.14 29.06 -7.55
CA HIS A 173 22.43 29.72 -7.45
C HIS A 173 22.80 30.48 -8.73
N ARG A 174 22.45 29.97 -9.92
CA ARG A 174 22.61 30.68 -11.21
C ARG A 174 21.70 31.90 -11.30
N LEU A 175 20.39 31.73 -11.14
CA LEU A 175 19.39 32.82 -11.17
C LEU A 175 19.72 33.95 -10.19
N TRP A 176 20.25 33.61 -9.02
CA TRP A 176 20.68 34.62 -8.06
C TRP A 176 21.91 35.41 -8.53
N GLN A 177 22.86 34.78 -9.23
CA GLN A 177 24.05 35.45 -9.77
C GLN A 177 23.79 36.24 -11.06
N GLU A 178 22.75 35.92 -11.83
CA GLU A 178 22.40 36.63 -13.06
C GLU A 178 21.98 38.09 -12.80
N ARG A 179 22.34 39.01 -13.71
CA ARG A 179 21.88 40.41 -13.65
C ARG A 179 20.38 40.55 -13.90
N ALA A 180 19.87 39.80 -14.86
CA ALA A 180 18.45 39.61 -15.16
C ALA A 180 18.20 38.12 -15.43
N TRP A 181 17.07 37.58 -14.98
CA TRP A 181 16.82 36.13 -15.02
C TRP A 181 16.67 35.60 -16.45
N SER A 182 17.47 34.60 -16.79
CA SER A 182 17.37 33.90 -18.08
C SER A 182 16.11 33.03 -18.11
N TRP A 183 15.32 33.14 -19.18
CA TRP A 183 14.14 32.31 -19.41
C TRP A 183 14.46 30.81 -19.34
N SER A 184 15.63 30.41 -19.84
CA SER A 184 16.09 29.02 -19.85
C SER A 184 16.37 28.50 -18.44
N ASN A 185 17.04 29.28 -17.59
CA ASN A 185 17.29 28.89 -16.19
C ASN A 185 16.01 28.91 -15.35
N LEU A 186 15.01 29.76 -15.68
CA LEU A 186 13.68 29.73 -15.07
C LEU A 186 12.89 28.47 -15.46
N LEU A 187 12.84 28.13 -16.76
CA LEU A 187 12.23 26.88 -17.22
C LEU A 187 12.90 25.66 -16.58
N LEU A 188 14.24 25.61 -16.55
CA LEU A 188 14.99 24.50 -15.96
C LEU A 188 14.81 24.40 -14.44
N TRP A 189 14.77 25.54 -13.73
CA TRP A 189 14.47 25.56 -12.29
C TRP A 189 13.09 24.97 -12.00
N GLY A 190 12.08 25.38 -12.80
CA GLY A 190 10.75 24.80 -12.75
C GLY A 190 10.75 23.30 -13.06
N LEU A 191 11.38 22.90 -14.18
CA LEU A 191 11.46 21.52 -14.66
C LEU A 191 12.02 20.57 -13.61
N PHE A 192 13.17 20.93 -13.01
CA PHE A 192 13.77 20.12 -11.95
C PHE A 192 12.93 20.15 -10.67
N GLY A 193 12.27 21.26 -10.33
CA GLY A 193 11.34 21.33 -9.19
C GLY A 193 10.12 20.41 -9.35
N GLY A 194 9.47 20.44 -10.52
CA GLY A 194 8.33 19.58 -10.85
C GLY A 194 8.71 18.10 -10.89
N ALA A 195 9.82 17.77 -11.57
CA ALA A 195 10.32 16.40 -11.65
C ALA A 195 10.78 15.86 -10.29
N ALA A 196 11.38 16.72 -9.45
CA ALA A 196 11.74 16.37 -8.08
C ALA A 196 10.51 16.03 -7.24
N LEU A 197 9.47 16.87 -7.28
CA LEU A 197 8.23 16.62 -6.55
C LEU A 197 7.52 15.35 -7.03
N TRP A 198 7.44 15.13 -8.34
CA TRP A 198 6.87 13.87 -8.85
C TRP A 198 7.68 12.65 -8.38
N THR A 199 9.02 12.71 -8.45
CA THR A 199 9.90 11.61 -8.03
C THR A 199 9.78 11.33 -6.52
N ASN A 200 9.92 12.36 -5.68
CA ASN A 200 9.92 12.22 -4.23
C ASN A 200 9.51 13.53 -3.53
N PHE A 201 8.34 13.53 -2.88
CA PHE A 201 7.82 14.69 -2.15
C PHE A 201 8.77 15.23 -1.07
N SER A 202 9.73 14.45 -0.54
CA SER A 202 10.67 14.96 0.45
C SER A 202 11.54 16.11 -0.06
N VAL A 203 11.70 16.27 -1.38
CA VAL A 203 12.48 17.36 -1.99
C VAL A 203 11.82 18.74 -1.81
N ILE A 204 10.55 18.81 -1.34
CA ILE A 204 9.90 20.07 -0.97
C ILE A 204 10.72 20.88 0.05
N VAL A 205 11.49 20.21 0.92
CA VAL A 205 12.36 20.85 1.93
C VAL A 205 13.54 21.60 1.32
N VAL A 206 13.79 21.42 0.02
CA VAL A 206 14.82 22.13 -0.76
C VAL A 206 14.16 23.18 -1.66
N ILE A 207 13.07 22.82 -2.34
CA ILE A 207 12.35 23.70 -3.25
C ILE A 207 11.79 24.92 -2.50
N LEU A 208 11.13 24.72 -1.35
CA LEU A 208 10.51 25.82 -0.60
C LEU A 208 11.55 26.87 -0.13
N PRO A 209 12.66 26.51 0.55
CA PRO A 209 13.72 27.47 0.87
C PRO A 209 14.34 28.14 -0.36
N CYS A 210 14.53 27.40 -1.47
CA CYS A 210 15.05 27.96 -2.72
C CYS A 210 14.11 29.03 -3.31
N THR A 211 12.80 28.78 -3.33
CA THR A 211 11.78 29.75 -3.75
C THR A 211 11.80 30.98 -2.85
N VAL A 212 11.73 30.79 -1.53
CA VAL A 212 11.77 31.86 -0.53
C VAL A 212 13.04 32.72 -0.70
N PHE A 213 14.20 32.08 -0.84
CA PHE A 213 15.48 32.75 -1.05
C PHE A 213 15.49 33.62 -2.32
N LEU A 214 15.01 33.12 -3.46
CA LEU A 214 14.91 33.90 -4.69
C LEU A 214 13.91 35.07 -4.52
N LEU A 215 12.74 34.81 -3.93
CA LEU A 215 11.72 35.83 -3.68
C LEU A 215 12.17 36.93 -2.70
N PHE A 216 13.11 36.67 -1.79
CA PHE A 216 13.65 37.71 -0.90
C PHE A 216 14.89 38.42 -1.46
N THR A 217 15.82 37.68 -2.07
CA THR A 217 17.10 38.25 -2.55
C THR A 217 17.05 38.86 -3.94
N CYS A 218 16.07 38.50 -4.77
CA CYS A 218 16.00 38.86 -6.18
C CYS A 218 14.74 39.63 -6.57
N LYS A 219 14.01 40.27 -5.64
CA LYS A 219 12.74 40.98 -5.91
C LYS A 219 12.79 41.88 -7.15
N GLY A 220 13.84 42.70 -7.27
CA GLY A 220 14.03 43.59 -8.42
C GLY A 220 14.42 42.92 -9.75
N LYS A 221 14.60 41.59 -9.77
CA LYS A 221 14.85 40.78 -10.99
C LYS A 221 13.60 40.04 -11.46
N ILE A 222 12.51 40.07 -10.69
CA ILE A 222 11.26 39.39 -11.02
C ILE A 222 10.53 40.21 -12.09
N SER A 223 10.31 39.59 -13.24
CA SER A 223 9.50 40.12 -14.34
C SER A 223 8.12 39.45 -14.35
N LEU A 224 7.18 40.00 -15.12
CA LEU A 224 5.86 39.36 -15.33
C LEU A 224 5.96 37.95 -15.94
N TRP A 225 7.03 37.66 -16.68
CA TRP A 225 7.30 36.35 -17.29
C TRP A 225 8.00 35.37 -16.36
N SER A 226 8.58 35.83 -15.24
CA SER A 226 9.37 34.98 -14.35
C SER A 226 8.55 33.85 -13.72
N VAL A 227 7.31 34.15 -13.30
CA VAL A 227 6.40 33.16 -12.72
C VAL A 227 5.82 32.22 -13.80
N PRO A 228 5.25 32.70 -14.93
CA PRO A 228 4.80 31.83 -16.01
C PRO A 228 5.85 30.84 -16.52
N LEU A 229 7.11 31.26 -16.67
CA LEU A 229 8.18 30.38 -17.12
C LEU A 229 8.55 29.33 -16.06
N ALA A 230 8.75 29.73 -14.80
CA ALA A 230 9.01 28.76 -13.73
C ALA A 230 7.82 27.78 -13.55
N ALA A 231 6.59 28.26 -13.70
CA ALA A 231 5.38 27.45 -13.66
C ALA A 231 5.29 26.49 -14.86
N LEU A 232 5.59 26.94 -16.09
CA LEU A 232 5.61 26.09 -17.28
C LEU A 232 6.62 24.96 -17.14
N GLY A 233 7.84 25.27 -16.69
CA GLY A 233 8.84 24.26 -16.34
C GLY A 233 8.31 23.27 -15.29
N GLY A 234 7.72 23.79 -14.21
CA GLY A 234 7.12 23.00 -13.14
C GLY A 234 6.00 22.06 -13.60
N VAL A 235 5.15 22.54 -14.52
CA VAL A 235 4.08 21.74 -15.14
C VAL A 235 4.66 20.65 -16.02
N VAL A 236 5.67 20.93 -16.84
CA VAL A 236 6.32 19.92 -17.69
C VAL A 236 7.02 18.85 -16.85
N GLY A 237 7.80 19.24 -15.83
CA GLY A 237 8.50 18.29 -14.97
C GLY A 237 7.58 17.50 -14.04
N GLY A 238 6.50 18.13 -13.56
CA GLY A 238 5.49 17.54 -12.71
C GLY A 238 4.29 16.93 -13.46
N ALA A 239 4.34 16.86 -14.80
CA ALA A 239 3.18 16.49 -15.62
C ALA A 239 2.50 15.18 -15.20
N PRO A 240 3.22 14.09 -14.87
CA PRO A 240 2.57 12.83 -14.46
C PRO A 240 1.88 12.94 -13.09
N LEU A 241 2.44 13.70 -12.15
CA LEU A 241 1.83 14.00 -10.85
C LEU A 241 0.56 14.84 -11.02
N LEU A 242 0.59 15.85 -11.89
CA LEU A 242 -0.57 16.69 -12.19
C LEU A 242 -1.67 15.88 -12.89
N TRP A 243 -1.32 15.12 -13.92
CA TRP A 243 -2.24 14.24 -14.65
C TRP A 243 -2.93 13.24 -13.72
N PHE A 244 -2.19 12.56 -12.85
CA PHE A 244 -2.76 11.63 -11.88
C PHE A 244 -3.73 12.34 -10.92
N ASN A 245 -3.34 13.47 -10.35
CA ASN A 245 -4.20 14.21 -9.41
C ASN A 245 -5.49 14.72 -10.06
N LEU A 246 -5.44 15.15 -11.33
CA LEU A 246 -6.62 15.54 -12.11
C LEU A 246 -7.54 14.36 -12.41
N THR A 247 -6.99 13.19 -12.71
CA THR A 247 -7.75 11.96 -13.06
C THR A 247 -8.22 11.15 -11.85
N HIS A 248 -7.59 11.31 -10.68
CA HIS A 248 -7.85 10.53 -9.47
C HIS A 248 -8.28 11.42 -8.28
N HIS A 249 -8.99 12.52 -8.55
CA HIS A 249 -9.62 13.40 -7.54
C HIS A 249 -8.69 13.82 -6.39
N MET A 250 -7.47 14.24 -6.70
CA MET A 250 -6.46 14.64 -5.69
C MET A 250 -6.16 13.56 -4.63
N ALA A 251 -6.18 12.26 -5.01
CA ALA A 251 -5.92 11.13 -4.09
C ALA A 251 -4.61 11.22 -3.27
N ASN A 252 -3.67 12.08 -3.67
CA ASN A 252 -2.42 12.33 -2.93
C ASN A 252 -2.57 13.31 -1.76
N ALA A 253 -3.65 14.09 -1.69
CA ALA A 253 -3.89 15.09 -0.63
C ALA A 253 -3.94 14.46 0.78
N GLY A 254 -4.36 13.19 0.89
CA GLY A 254 -4.37 12.46 2.16
C GLY A 254 -2.99 12.30 2.83
N GLN A 255 -1.88 12.51 2.09
CA GLN A 255 -0.52 12.48 2.65
C GLN A 255 -0.28 13.56 3.71
N GLY A 256 -1.04 14.67 3.71
CA GLY A 256 -0.98 15.68 4.76
C GLY A 256 -1.34 15.14 6.15
N GLY A 257 -2.18 14.11 6.23
CA GLY A 257 -2.59 13.47 7.49
C GLY A 257 -1.48 12.72 8.23
N PHE A 258 -0.30 12.54 7.62
CA PHE A 258 0.87 11.96 8.28
C PHE A 258 1.72 12.98 9.05
N PHE A 259 1.35 14.27 9.08
CA PHE A 259 2.05 15.30 9.84
C PHE A 259 1.25 15.75 11.06
N GLY A 260 1.94 16.09 12.15
CA GLY A 260 1.31 16.54 13.39
C GLY A 260 2.29 16.70 14.55
N TRP A 261 1.94 17.58 15.49
CA TRP A 261 2.76 17.92 16.65
C TRP A 261 3.04 16.74 17.59
N GLN A 262 2.14 15.75 17.62
CA GLN A 262 2.26 14.53 18.43
C GLN A 262 3.52 13.69 18.12
N TYR A 263 4.13 13.85 16.94
CA TYR A 263 5.33 13.11 16.56
C TYR A 263 6.63 13.73 17.08
N ILE A 264 6.64 15.02 17.45
CA ILE A 264 7.89 15.75 17.73
C ILE A 264 8.61 15.21 18.96
N LEU A 265 7.95 15.10 20.11
CA LEU A 265 8.61 14.65 21.34
C LEU A 265 9.14 13.21 21.23
N PRO A 266 8.38 12.23 20.69
CA PRO A 266 8.92 10.90 20.39
C PRO A 266 10.12 10.90 19.42
N ALA A 267 10.21 11.87 18.50
CA ALA A 267 11.26 11.92 17.48
C ALA A 267 12.63 12.40 17.99
N LEU A 268 12.69 13.13 19.11
CA LEU A 268 13.94 13.73 19.59
C LEU A 268 14.99 12.69 19.97
N SER A 269 14.61 11.65 20.71
CA SER A 269 15.54 10.58 21.11
C SER A 269 16.13 9.80 19.92
N PRO A 270 15.34 9.21 18.99
CA PRO A 270 15.90 8.49 17.84
C PRO A 270 16.62 9.43 16.86
N LEU A 271 16.24 10.71 16.76
CA LEU A 271 17.01 11.69 15.99
C LEU A 271 18.42 11.86 16.56
N LEU A 272 18.54 12.16 17.85
CA LEU A 272 19.81 12.49 18.50
C LEU A 272 20.72 11.28 18.75
N ASN A 273 20.13 10.13 19.08
CA ASN A 273 20.86 8.93 19.50
C ASN A 273 21.08 7.91 18.36
N ASN A 274 20.31 7.98 17.27
CA ASN A 274 20.46 7.07 16.12
C ASN A 274 20.73 7.82 14.81
N SER A 275 19.77 8.61 14.32
CA SER A 275 19.83 9.10 12.93
C SER A 275 20.89 10.18 12.67
N LEU A 276 21.06 11.13 13.58
CA LEU A 276 22.03 12.22 13.40
C LEU A 276 23.49 11.71 13.45
N PRO A 277 23.92 10.84 14.39
CA PRO A 277 25.23 10.19 14.33
C PRO A 277 25.48 9.49 12.98
N MET A 278 24.49 8.76 12.47
CA MET A 278 24.60 8.04 11.21
C MET A 278 24.72 8.94 9.98
N ILE A 279 24.05 10.09 9.97
CA ILE A 279 24.21 11.09 8.90
C ILE A 279 25.60 11.74 8.97
N LEU A 280 26.13 11.97 10.18
CA LEU A 280 27.44 12.61 10.36
C LEU A 280 28.65 11.67 10.15
N GLY A 281 28.46 10.34 10.17
CA GLY A 281 29.51 9.38 9.84
C GLY A 281 29.83 8.31 10.87
N LEU A 282 28.97 8.08 11.88
CA LEU A 282 29.16 7.05 12.91
C LEU A 282 28.08 5.97 12.85
N ASN A 283 28.47 4.70 12.97
CA ASN A 283 27.51 3.62 13.16
C ASN A 283 26.96 3.65 14.60
N THR A 284 25.72 3.21 14.72
CA THR A 284 24.95 3.08 15.96
C THR A 284 24.72 1.62 16.28
N ALA A 285 24.19 1.29 17.47
CA ALA A 285 23.85 -0.09 17.84
C ALA A 285 23.00 -0.83 16.78
N ILE A 286 22.13 -0.11 16.06
CA ILE A 286 21.22 -0.66 15.05
C ILE A 286 21.92 -0.89 13.70
N SER A 287 23.07 -0.25 13.45
CA SER A 287 23.76 -0.22 12.15
C SER A 287 25.18 -0.80 12.16
N GLY A 288 25.55 -1.55 13.20
CA GLY A 288 26.87 -2.21 13.33
C GLY A 288 27.56 -2.01 14.68
N GLY A 289 27.06 -1.10 15.50
CA GLY A 289 27.62 -0.74 16.80
C GLY A 289 28.68 0.37 16.74
N PRO A 290 28.96 1.04 17.87
CA PRO A 290 30.03 2.02 17.98
C PRO A 290 31.41 1.37 17.97
N THR A 291 32.25 1.71 17.00
CA THR A 291 33.69 1.36 16.99
C THR A 291 34.40 1.91 18.23
N GLY A 292 35.05 1.05 19.02
CA GLY A 292 35.86 1.47 20.18
C GLY A 292 35.06 1.75 21.47
N GLY A 293 33.77 1.42 21.51
CA GLY A 293 32.93 1.58 22.70
C GLY A 293 32.35 2.99 22.88
N TYR A 294 31.42 3.11 23.83
CA TYR A 294 30.50 4.25 23.91
C TYR A 294 31.18 5.60 24.21
N GLY A 295 32.25 5.60 25.03
CA GLY A 295 33.02 6.83 25.32
C GLY A 295 33.72 7.40 24.08
N ILE A 296 34.33 6.55 23.25
CA ILE A 296 34.96 6.94 21.99
C ILE A 296 33.89 7.43 20.99
N PHE A 297 32.74 6.76 20.93
CA PHE A 297 31.60 7.20 20.12
C PHE A 297 31.11 8.61 20.51
N LEU A 298 30.92 8.88 21.79
CA LEU A 298 30.50 10.22 22.25
C LEU A 298 31.53 11.30 21.94
N LEU A 299 32.83 11.00 22.10
CA LEU A 299 33.92 11.91 21.73
C LEU A 299 33.90 12.22 20.22
N LEU A 300 33.86 11.19 19.37
CA LEU A 300 33.80 11.35 17.92
C LEU A 300 32.54 12.09 17.48
N TYR A 301 31.39 11.81 18.11
CA TYR A 301 30.13 12.49 17.80
C TYR A 301 30.19 13.97 18.18
N GLY A 302 30.73 14.30 19.36
CA GLY A 302 30.98 15.68 19.79
C GLY A 302 31.93 16.43 18.85
N LEU A 303 33.00 15.76 18.37
CA LEU A 303 33.92 16.32 17.38
C LEU A 303 33.24 16.57 16.02
N LEU A 304 32.39 15.65 15.54
CA LEU A 304 31.63 15.84 14.30
C LEU A 304 30.60 16.97 14.42
N LEU A 305 29.91 17.09 15.56
CA LEU A 305 29.04 18.22 15.87
C LEU A 305 29.82 19.55 15.91
N ALA A 306 31.04 19.56 16.47
CA ALA A 306 31.91 20.72 16.45
C ALA A 306 32.37 21.09 15.02
N VAL A 307 32.70 20.10 14.18
CA VAL A 307 33.03 20.32 12.74
C VAL A 307 31.84 20.95 12.00
N VAL A 308 30.63 20.46 12.24
CA VAL A 308 29.38 21.01 11.65
C VAL A 308 29.10 22.43 12.15
N GLY A 309 29.19 22.67 13.47
CA GLY A 309 28.94 23.97 14.07
C GLY A 309 29.96 25.05 13.67
N LEU A 310 31.25 24.73 13.74
CA LEU A 310 32.33 25.60 13.25
C LEU A 310 32.23 25.81 11.74
N GLY A 311 31.89 24.76 10.97
CA GLY A 311 31.62 24.85 9.55
C GLY A 311 30.49 25.84 9.23
N GLY A 312 29.39 25.82 9.98
CA GLY A 312 28.30 26.80 9.86
C GLY A 312 28.74 28.22 10.19
N TYR A 313 29.47 28.41 11.30
CA TYR A 313 30.04 29.69 11.69
C TYR A 313 30.98 30.26 10.61
N PHE A 314 31.89 29.44 10.07
CA PHE A 314 32.80 29.88 9.01
C PHE A 314 32.10 30.08 7.67
N LEU A 315 31.08 29.29 7.33
CA LEU A 315 30.27 29.51 6.13
C LEU A 315 29.56 30.87 6.17
N PHE A 316 29.08 31.29 7.35
CA PHE A 316 28.51 32.61 7.60
C PHE A 316 29.56 33.74 7.59
N ARG A 317 30.76 33.50 8.13
CA ARG A 317 31.88 34.47 8.14
C ARG A 317 32.51 34.68 6.76
N LEU A 318 32.61 33.63 5.94
CA LEU A 318 33.20 33.66 4.59
C LEU A 318 32.27 34.38 3.59
N ASN A 319 30.97 34.08 3.63
CA ASN A 319 29.99 34.66 2.72
C ASN A 319 29.44 36.00 3.27
N ARG A 320 30.25 37.05 3.38
CA ARG A 320 29.78 38.38 3.85
C ARG A 320 28.80 39.06 2.88
N GLY A 321 28.07 40.06 3.39
CA GLY A 321 27.13 40.87 2.61
C GLY A 321 26.01 40.04 2.02
N GLN A 322 25.71 40.23 0.73
CA GLN A 322 24.69 39.42 0.03
C GLN A 322 24.99 37.91 0.08
N GLY A 323 26.25 37.50 0.30
CA GLY A 323 26.62 36.11 0.52
C GLY A 323 25.85 35.42 1.66
N GLN A 324 25.52 36.15 2.74
CA GLN A 324 24.97 35.55 3.96
C GLN A 324 23.60 34.94 3.74
N ALA A 325 22.82 35.49 2.80
CA ALA A 325 21.53 34.95 2.43
C ALA A 325 21.63 33.50 1.88
N PHE A 326 22.74 33.14 1.24
CA PHE A 326 22.96 31.77 0.76
C PHE A 326 23.33 30.80 1.89
N THR A 327 24.05 31.28 2.89
CA THR A 327 24.25 30.52 4.14
C THR A 327 22.90 30.27 4.83
N TRP A 328 22.03 31.28 4.89
CA TRP A 328 20.66 31.12 5.40
C TRP A 328 19.81 30.17 4.57
N LEU A 329 19.95 30.15 3.24
CA LEU A 329 19.29 29.14 2.38
C LEU A 329 19.71 27.72 2.79
N LEU A 330 21.01 27.44 2.92
CA LEU A 330 21.50 26.11 3.29
C LEU A 330 21.07 25.69 4.71
N LEU A 331 21.13 26.62 5.68
CA LEU A 331 20.62 26.37 7.03
C LEU A 331 19.10 26.19 7.06
N GLY A 332 18.36 26.92 6.23
CA GLY A 332 16.92 26.78 6.06
C GLY A 332 16.51 25.43 5.50
N ILE A 333 17.27 24.88 4.53
CA ILE A 333 17.10 23.52 4.01
C ILE A 333 17.29 22.49 5.13
N ALA A 334 18.37 22.61 5.91
CA ALA A 334 18.67 21.69 7.00
C ALA A 334 17.59 21.75 8.11
N LEU A 335 17.21 22.96 8.55
CA LEU A 335 16.19 23.17 9.57
C LEU A 335 14.82 22.67 9.11
N LEU A 336 14.39 22.99 7.88
CA LEU A 336 13.11 22.53 7.35
C LEU A 336 13.08 21.01 7.19
N ASN A 337 14.18 20.38 6.76
CA ASN A 337 14.26 18.93 6.69
C ASN A 337 14.12 18.28 8.08
N LEU A 338 14.82 18.80 9.10
CA LEU A 338 14.67 18.33 10.48
C LEU A 338 13.23 18.50 11.00
N VAL A 339 12.64 19.69 10.84
CA VAL A 339 11.27 20.01 11.29
C VAL A 339 10.23 19.10 10.61
N VAL A 340 10.33 18.89 9.29
CA VAL A 340 9.40 18.03 8.54
C VAL A 340 9.52 16.58 8.98
N VAL A 341 10.72 16.08 9.28
CA VAL A 341 10.91 14.69 9.71
C VAL A 341 10.39 14.46 11.13
N ILE A 342 10.73 15.33 12.11
CA ILE A 342 10.26 15.17 13.50
C ILE A 342 8.75 15.39 13.66
N SER A 343 8.13 16.18 12.80
CA SER A 343 6.68 16.43 12.83
C SER A 343 5.86 15.41 12.03
N SER A 344 6.43 14.25 11.68
CA SER A 344 5.79 13.26 10.81
C SER A 344 5.70 11.85 11.38
N ALA A 345 4.69 11.09 10.95
CA ALA A 345 4.56 9.65 11.17
C ALA A 345 5.72 8.84 10.56
N TYR A 346 6.51 9.44 9.68
CA TYR A 346 7.76 8.87 9.15
C TYR A 346 8.91 8.90 10.17
N ILE A 347 8.68 9.39 11.40
CA ILE A 347 9.51 9.17 12.60
C ILE A 347 10.04 7.74 12.71
N ARG A 348 9.27 6.72 12.27
CA ARG A 348 9.75 5.33 12.22
C ARG A 348 11.13 5.20 11.56
N GLY A 349 11.37 5.92 10.46
CA GLY A 349 12.65 5.92 9.76
C GLY A 349 13.82 6.50 10.56
N LEU A 350 13.56 7.16 11.69
CA LEU A 350 14.61 7.60 12.61
C LEU A 350 15.12 6.48 13.53
N TYR A 351 14.34 5.42 13.72
CA TYR A 351 14.72 4.22 14.48
C TYR A 351 15.36 3.14 13.59
N GLU A 352 15.27 3.27 12.26
CA GLU A 352 15.79 2.30 11.30
C GLU A 352 17.29 2.52 11.03
N ALA A 353 17.96 1.52 10.47
CA ALA A 353 19.38 1.59 10.10
C ALA A 353 19.64 2.46 8.83
N ASP A 354 18.61 3.00 8.18
CA ASP A 354 18.77 3.85 7.00
C ASP A 354 17.94 5.14 7.15
N PRO A 355 18.52 6.24 7.71
CA PRO A 355 17.83 7.50 8.02
C PRO A 355 17.50 8.33 6.75
N ARG A 356 16.75 7.71 5.85
CA ARG A 356 16.54 8.08 4.44
C ARG A 356 15.80 9.41 4.23
N TYR A 357 15.05 9.86 5.24
CA TYR A 357 14.36 11.15 5.20
C TYR A 357 15.29 12.34 5.57
N LEU A 358 16.47 12.08 6.14
CA LEU A 358 17.49 13.09 6.43
C LEU A 358 18.54 13.24 5.33
N LEU A 359 18.41 12.53 4.20
CA LEU A 359 19.40 12.57 3.11
C LEU A 359 19.57 13.96 2.49
N CYS A 360 18.59 14.86 2.62
CA CYS A 360 18.72 16.24 2.17
C CYS A 360 19.82 17.01 2.92
N LEU A 361 20.25 16.55 4.10
CA LEU A 361 21.40 17.12 4.82
C LEU A 361 22.72 16.97 4.03
N TYR A 362 22.83 16.02 3.10
CA TYR A 362 23.99 15.89 2.20
C TYR A 362 24.09 17.01 1.14
N LEU A 363 23.06 17.83 0.96
CA LEU A 363 23.16 19.10 0.22
C LEU A 363 23.86 20.20 1.03
N VAL A 364 23.98 20.05 2.35
CA VAL A 364 24.42 21.09 3.29
C VAL A 364 25.78 20.75 3.91
N VAL A 365 25.96 19.54 4.44
CA VAL A 365 27.19 19.13 5.15
C VAL A 365 28.49 19.35 4.32
N PRO A 366 28.55 19.08 3.00
CA PRO A 366 29.74 19.37 2.20
C PRO A 366 30.15 20.86 2.19
N PHE A 367 29.18 21.78 2.31
CA PHE A 367 29.48 23.21 2.44
C PHE A 367 30.02 23.57 3.83
N LEU A 368 29.57 22.89 4.89
CA LEU A 368 30.05 23.11 6.26
C LEU A 368 31.49 22.62 6.40
N VAL A 369 31.77 21.38 5.95
CA VAL A 369 33.12 20.81 5.89
C VAL A 369 34.03 21.67 5.00
N GLY A 370 33.53 22.09 3.83
CA GLY A 370 34.24 22.97 2.91
C GLY A 370 34.55 24.34 3.51
N ALA A 371 33.64 24.95 4.27
CA ALA A 371 33.87 26.23 4.91
C ALA A 371 34.92 26.16 6.02
N LEU A 372 34.90 25.11 6.85
CA LEU A 372 35.92 24.88 7.87
C LEU A 372 37.29 24.63 7.23
N ALA A 373 37.36 23.75 6.23
CA ALA A 373 38.59 23.49 5.47
C ALA A 373 39.12 24.75 4.77
N ARG A 374 38.25 25.60 4.21
CA ARG A 374 38.65 26.88 3.64
C ARG A 374 39.24 27.80 4.69
N TRP A 375 38.64 27.92 5.87
CA TRP A 375 39.20 28.72 6.95
C TRP A 375 40.57 28.17 7.39
N LEU A 376 40.67 26.85 7.66
CA LEU A 376 41.93 26.18 8.01
C LEU A 376 43.02 26.46 6.96
N SER A 377 42.70 26.41 5.66
CA SER A 377 43.65 26.71 4.57
C SER A 377 44.23 28.13 4.59
N THR A 378 43.58 29.09 5.27
CA THR A 378 44.13 30.45 5.46
C THR A 378 45.15 30.54 6.60
N LYS A 379 45.25 29.50 7.43
CA LYS A 379 46.23 29.37 8.52
C LYS A 379 47.33 28.38 8.16
N ASN A 380 46.95 27.21 7.68
CA ASN A 380 47.83 26.17 7.18
C ASN A 380 47.05 25.24 6.23
N SER A 381 47.49 25.10 4.97
CA SER A 381 46.87 24.18 4.01
C SER A 381 46.87 22.73 4.50
N TRP A 382 47.91 22.30 5.22
CA TRP A 382 47.98 20.96 5.82
C TRP A 382 46.92 20.72 6.89
N ALA A 383 46.43 21.76 7.59
CA ALA A 383 45.33 21.59 8.54
C ALA A 383 44.00 21.27 7.83
N ALA A 384 43.79 21.82 6.62
CA ALA A 384 42.64 21.45 5.78
C ALA A 384 42.75 20.01 5.26
N VAL A 385 43.96 19.58 4.88
CA VAL A 385 44.24 18.18 4.50
C VAL A 385 44.01 17.23 5.68
N ALA A 386 44.52 17.56 6.86
CA ALA A 386 44.35 16.76 8.08
C ALA A 386 42.87 16.59 8.47
N LEU A 387 42.04 17.64 8.35
CA LEU A 387 40.59 17.53 8.54
C LEU A 387 39.95 16.53 7.57
N VAL A 388 40.30 16.60 6.29
CA VAL A 388 39.76 15.68 5.27
C VAL A 388 40.20 14.24 5.53
N LEU A 389 41.48 14.02 5.86
CA LEU A 389 42.00 12.69 6.19
C LEU A 389 41.37 12.12 7.47
N ALA A 390 41.15 12.94 8.50
CA ALA A 390 40.49 12.52 9.72
C ALA A 390 39.03 12.11 9.47
N LEU A 391 38.27 12.88 8.70
CA LEU A 391 36.89 12.53 8.33
C LEU A 391 36.84 11.26 7.47
N ALA A 392 37.74 11.13 6.48
CA ALA A 392 37.84 9.92 5.66
C ALA A 392 38.20 8.69 6.50
N LEU A 393 39.13 8.81 7.45
CA LEU A 393 39.50 7.73 8.37
C LEU A 393 38.33 7.32 9.27
N VAL A 394 37.59 8.28 9.83
CA VAL A 394 36.35 8.01 10.59
C VAL A 394 35.38 7.23 9.71
N HIS A 395 35.03 7.71 8.51
CA HIS A 395 34.08 7.02 7.65
C HIS A 395 34.53 5.60 7.26
N VAL A 396 35.77 5.45 6.80
CA VAL A 396 36.33 4.14 6.38
C VAL A 396 36.36 3.15 7.55
N SER A 397 36.66 3.60 8.77
CA SER A 397 36.61 2.74 9.96
C SER A 397 35.21 2.15 10.24
N GLN A 398 34.14 2.81 9.79
CA GLN A 398 32.77 2.33 9.96
C GLN A 398 32.33 1.33 8.86
N TYR A 399 32.99 1.29 7.69
CA TYR A 399 32.49 0.55 6.52
C TYR A 399 32.43 -0.97 6.73
N SER A 400 33.43 -1.55 7.40
CA SER A 400 33.52 -3.01 7.62
C SER A 400 32.55 -3.54 8.69
N GLN A 401 32.11 -2.66 9.60
CA GLN A 401 31.15 -3.00 10.66
C GLN A 401 29.71 -2.64 10.28
N CYS A 402 29.54 -1.77 9.29
CA CYS A 402 28.22 -1.27 8.91
C CYS A 402 27.33 -2.39 8.34
N ARG A 403 26.19 -2.59 9.00
CA ARG A 403 25.12 -3.51 8.57
C ARG A 403 23.83 -2.70 8.52
N MET A 404 23.35 -2.47 7.30
CA MET A 404 22.09 -1.76 7.09
C MET A 404 20.96 -2.77 7.05
N TRP A 405 19.80 -2.43 7.62
CA TRP A 405 18.60 -3.29 7.60
C TRP A 405 18.85 -4.71 8.16
N ASN A 406 18.03 -5.68 7.78
CA ASN A 406 18.24 -7.11 8.07
C ASN A 406 19.38 -7.76 7.24
N PHE A 407 20.29 -6.98 6.62
CA PHE A 407 21.38 -7.54 5.82
C PHE A 407 22.45 -8.15 6.74
N GLN A 408 22.74 -9.44 6.52
CA GLN A 408 23.71 -10.21 7.31
C GLN A 408 25.17 -9.95 6.88
N SER A 409 25.38 -9.13 5.85
CA SER A 409 26.68 -8.85 5.23
C SER A 409 27.13 -7.40 5.49
N PRO A 410 28.44 -7.11 5.62
CA PRO A 410 28.95 -5.75 5.67
C PRO A 410 28.72 -4.97 4.37
N LEU A 411 28.65 -3.64 4.48
CA LEU A 411 28.34 -2.70 3.39
C LEU A 411 29.19 -2.83 2.10
N LEU A 412 30.43 -3.32 2.23
CA LEU A 412 31.39 -3.49 1.12
C LEU A 412 31.81 -4.96 0.92
N ASP A 413 31.00 -5.91 1.38
CA ASP A 413 31.29 -7.33 1.23
C ASP A 413 30.93 -7.85 -0.17
N ILE A 414 31.92 -7.87 -1.07
CA ILE A 414 31.79 -8.49 -2.40
C ILE A 414 31.55 -10.00 -2.29
N LYS A 415 32.16 -10.68 -1.30
CA LYS A 415 32.08 -12.15 -1.18
C LYS A 415 30.66 -12.64 -0.92
N HIS A 416 29.80 -11.82 -0.32
CA HIS A 416 28.39 -12.12 -0.09
C HIS A 416 27.42 -11.31 -0.96
N GLY A 417 27.92 -10.54 -1.94
CA GLY A 417 27.09 -9.74 -2.86
C GLY A 417 26.05 -10.60 -3.61
N PHE A 418 24.83 -10.09 -3.75
CA PHE A 418 23.67 -10.88 -4.18
C PHE A 418 23.84 -11.46 -5.58
N TYR A 419 24.39 -10.69 -6.52
CA TYR A 419 24.62 -11.11 -7.90
C TYR A 419 25.54 -12.35 -7.97
N LEU A 420 26.67 -12.31 -7.25
CA LEU A 420 27.69 -13.34 -7.29
C LEU A 420 27.25 -14.65 -6.60
N ASN A 421 26.38 -14.57 -5.59
CA ASN A 421 26.08 -15.69 -4.70
C ASN A 421 24.65 -16.25 -4.80
N GLN A 422 23.66 -15.41 -5.09
CA GLN A 422 22.24 -15.80 -5.03
C GLN A 422 21.57 -15.78 -6.41
N GLU A 423 21.88 -14.80 -7.26
CA GLU A 423 21.17 -14.62 -8.53
C GLU A 423 21.32 -15.82 -9.47
N ALA A 424 22.52 -16.37 -9.64
CA ALA A 424 22.76 -17.52 -10.52
C ALA A 424 21.93 -18.75 -10.11
N GLY A 425 21.80 -19.00 -8.80
CA GLY A 425 20.96 -20.07 -8.26
C GLY A 425 19.47 -19.80 -8.50
N ILE A 426 19.00 -18.56 -8.25
CA ILE A 426 17.60 -18.17 -8.50
C ILE A 426 17.26 -18.28 -10.00
N LYS A 427 18.11 -17.79 -10.90
CA LYS A 427 17.93 -17.92 -12.35
C LYS A 427 18.05 -19.36 -12.85
N LYS A 428 18.83 -20.23 -12.19
CA LYS A 428 18.81 -21.67 -12.45
C LYS A 428 17.46 -22.27 -12.07
N ASN A 429 16.99 -22.06 -10.84
CA ASN A 429 15.69 -22.53 -10.37
C ASN A 429 14.54 -22.06 -11.28
N LEU A 430 14.51 -20.77 -11.67
CA LEU A 430 13.49 -20.23 -12.56
C LEU A 430 13.52 -20.87 -13.97
N ARG A 431 14.70 -21.23 -14.49
CA ARG A 431 14.83 -21.97 -15.75
C ARG A 431 14.33 -23.42 -15.62
N GLU A 432 14.60 -24.09 -14.51
CA GLU A 432 14.05 -25.44 -14.24
C GLU A 432 12.53 -25.42 -14.15
N ILE A 433 11.97 -24.43 -13.44
CA ILE A 433 10.53 -24.21 -13.30
C ILE A 433 9.88 -23.90 -14.67
N ARG A 434 10.51 -23.05 -15.48
CA ARG A 434 10.05 -22.75 -16.85
C ARG A 434 10.12 -23.98 -17.76
N ALA A 435 11.19 -24.78 -17.66
CA ALA A 435 11.34 -26.03 -18.42
C ALA A 435 10.30 -27.09 -18.02
N ALA A 436 9.83 -27.07 -16.77
CA ALA A 436 8.68 -27.86 -16.30
C ALA A 436 7.31 -27.33 -16.78
N GLY A 437 7.27 -26.24 -17.55
CA GLY A 437 6.06 -25.71 -18.19
C GLY A 437 5.27 -24.69 -17.36
N PHE A 438 5.72 -24.34 -16.15
CA PHE A 438 5.03 -23.36 -15.32
C PHE A 438 5.18 -21.94 -15.86
N LYS A 439 4.05 -21.28 -16.17
CA LYS A 439 3.98 -19.88 -16.64
C LYS A 439 3.50 -18.89 -15.59
N TYR A 440 2.70 -19.35 -14.62
CA TYR A 440 2.05 -18.52 -13.60
C TYR A 440 2.23 -19.15 -12.23
N LEU A 441 2.74 -18.38 -11.27
CA LEU A 441 3.10 -18.88 -9.94
C LEU A 441 2.66 -17.94 -8.83
N TYR A 442 2.07 -18.52 -7.79
CA TYR A 442 2.03 -17.91 -6.47
C TYR A 442 3.30 -18.24 -5.69
N SER A 443 3.83 -17.26 -4.95
CA SER A 443 4.88 -17.47 -3.95
C SER A 443 4.62 -16.73 -2.65
N LYS A 444 4.94 -17.39 -1.54
CA LYS A 444 4.87 -16.84 -0.17
C LYS A 444 6.05 -15.89 0.11
N HIS A 445 7.17 -16.05 -0.58
CA HIS A 445 8.46 -15.41 -0.27
C HIS A 445 9.17 -14.86 -1.53
N ARG A 446 9.86 -13.72 -1.40
CA ARG A 446 10.72 -13.10 -2.45
C ARG A 446 10.04 -12.93 -3.82
N TRP A 447 8.71 -12.80 -3.88
CA TRP A 447 7.98 -12.87 -5.16
C TRP A 447 8.33 -11.74 -6.13
N TYR A 448 8.69 -10.53 -5.66
CA TYR A 448 9.17 -9.46 -6.56
C TYR A 448 10.52 -9.79 -7.17
N ILE A 449 11.46 -10.29 -6.35
CA ILE A 449 12.79 -10.75 -6.80
C ILE A 449 12.65 -11.87 -7.82
N LEU A 450 11.78 -12.85 -7.55
CA LEU A 450 11.51 -13.95 -8.49
C LEU A 450 10.89 -13.43 -9.80
N ASN A 451 9.85 -12.60 -9.75
CA ASN A 451 9.16 -12.08 -10.94
C ASN A 451 10.10 -11.20 -11.80
N PHE A 452 10.93 -10.37 -11.16
CA PHE A 452 11.91 -9.52 -11.83
C PHE A 452 12.98 -10.37 -12.55
N LEU A 453 13.61 -11.30 -11.84
CA LEU A 453 14.67 -12.14 -12.41
C LEU A 453 14.15 -13.18 -13.42
N ALA A 454 12.85 -13.51 -13.38
CA ALA A 454 12.17 -14.35 -14.37
C ALA A 454 11.90 -13.60 -15.70
N ASN A 455 11.99 -12.26 -15.71
CA ASN A 455 11.59 -11.41 -16.84
C ASN A 455 10.13 -11.62 -17.27
N GLY A 456 9.23 -11.93 -16.32
CA GLY A 456 7.84 -12.27 -16.61
C GLY A 456 7.58 -13.67 -17.17
N ASP A 457 8.55 -14.58 -17.15
CA ASP A 457 8.38 -15.98 -17.54
C ASP A 457 9.19 -16.93 -16.62
N PRO A 458 8.56 -17.57 -15.60
CA PRO A 458 7.17 -17.43 -15.19
C PRO A 458 6.84 -16.04 -14.62
N VAL A 459 5.57 -15.64 -14.71
CA VAL A 459 5.02 -14.54 -13.90
C VAL A 459 4.82 -15.04 -12.47
N VAL A 460 5.40 -14.34 -11.50
CA VAL A 460 5.33 -14.70 -10.08
C VAL A 460 4.64 -13.58 -9.29
N CYS A 461 3.65 -13.91 -8.47
CA CYS A 461 3.00 -12.94 -7.58
C CYS A 461 2.84 -13.48 -6.15
N ASN A 462 2.54 -12.60 -5.20
CA ASN A 462 2.09 -13.04 -3.88
C ASN A 462 0.64 -13.49 -3.91
N TYR A 463 0.32 -14.51 -3.11
CA TYR A 463 -1.04 -14.99 -2.88
C TYR A 463 -2.10 -13.89 -2.71
N TRP A 464 -1.90 -12.81 -1.93
CA TRP A 464 -2.93 -11.76 -1.77
C TRP A 464 -2.45 -10.31 -1.65
N LYS A 465 -1.16 -10.04 -1.39
CA LYS A 465 -0.64 -8.69 -1.09
C LYS A 465 0.36 -8.14 -2.11
N SER A 466 0.29 -8.62 -3.35
CA SER A 466 1.15 -8.11 -4.43
C SER A 466 0.76 -6.67 -4.78
N ARG A 467 1.77 -5.79 -4.89
CA ARG A 467 1.65 -4.41 -5.36
C ARG A 467 1.59 -4.32 -6.89
N ASP A 468 2.27 -5.23 -7.59
CA ASP A 468 2.13 -5.40 -9.04
C ASP A 468 0.77 -6.05 -9.33
N PHE A 469 -0.22 -5.21 -9.56
CA PHE A 469 -1.59 -5.61 -9.88
C PHE A 469 -1.65 -6.44 -11.17
N ASN A 470 -0.93 -6.02 -12.20
CA ASN A 470 -1.00 -6.63 -13.53
C ASN A 470 -0.47 -8.08 -13.53
N SER A 471 0.66 -8.34 -12.87
CA SER A 471 1.14 -9.72 -12.67
C SER A 471 0.16 -10.54 -11.82
N THR A 472 -0.50 -9.91 -10.85
CA THR A 472 -1.48 -10.61 -9.99
C THR A 472 -2.71 -11.04 -10.78
N ILE A 473 -3.28 -10.19 -11.63
CA ILE A 473 -4.43 -10.55 -12.48
C ILE A 473 -4.05 -11.67 -13.45
N LYS A 474 -2.85 -11.66 -14.03
CA LYS A 474 -2.38 -12.75 -14.91
C LYS A 474 -2.32 -14.11 -14.20
N VAL A 475 -1.83 -14.15 -12.95
CA VAL A 475 -1.77 -15.39 -12.17
C VAL A 475 -3.17 -15.81 -11.67
N ASP A 476 -3.97 -14.88 -11.15
CA ASP A 476 -5.33 -15.12 -10.66
C ASP A 476 -6.32 -15.54 -11.77
N ALA A 477 -6.05 -15.17 -13.03
CA ALA A 477 -6.85 -15.55 -14.20
C ALA A 477 -6.32 -16.80 -14.93
N SER A 478 -5.25 -17.42 -14.42
CA SER A 478 -4.74 -18.71 -14.91
C SER A 478 -5.73 -19.83 -14.57
N ASP A 479 -5.79 -20.86 -15.40
CA ASP A 479 -6.61 -22.04 -15.09
C ASP A 479 -5.86 -23.05 -14.21
N ASN A 480 -4.53 -23.02 -14.26
CA ASN A 480 -3.65 -23.93 -13.55
C ASN A 480 -2.33 -23.23 -13.12
N PRO A 481 -2.37 -22.23 -12.22
CA PRO A 481 -1.16 -21.64 -11.66
C PRO A 481 -0.51 -22.61 -10.65
N GLY A 482 0.81 -22.61 -10.61
CA GLY A 482 1.56 -23.36 -9.59
C GLY A 482 1.62 -22.59 -8.27
N MET A 483 1.54 -23.32 -7.16
CA MET A 483 1.69 -22.81 -5.80
C MET A 483 3.07 -23.20 -5.28
N LEU A 484 4.02 -22.25 -5.32
CA LEU A 484 5.38 -22.46 -4.83
C LEU A 484 5.40 -22.40 -3.30
N ASP A 485 6.02 -23.43 -2.70
CA ASP A 485 6.26 -23.60 -1.26
C ASP A 485 4.98 -23.43 -0.43
N MET A 486 3.89 -24.09 -0.86
CA MET A 486 2.60 -24.12 -0.17
C MET A 486 2.65 -24.98 1.11
N ASP A 487 2.01 -24.51 2.18
CA ASP A 487 1.97 -25.26 3.45
C ASP A 487 1.10 -26.53 3.33
N GLN A 488 1.68 -27.70 3.63
CA GLN A 488 1.01 -29.00 3.53
C GLN A 488 -0.30 -29.04 4.33
N GLY A 489 -0.32 -28.47 5.53
CA GLY A 489 -1.52 -28.44 6.38
C GLY A 489 -2.72 -27.71 5.78
N SER A 490 -2.50 -26.79 4.82
CA SER A 490 -3.57 -26.16 4.06
C SER A 490 -4.12 -27.06 2.96
N LEU A 491 -3.26 -27.86 2.32
CA LEU A 491 -3.65 -28.88 1.34
C LEU A 491 -4.42 -30.02 2.01
N ASP A 492 -3.97 -30.47 3.18
CA ASP A 492 -4.59 -31.53 3.98
C ASP A 492 -6.03 -31.17 4.39
N ILE A 493 -6.27 -29.91 4.78
CA ILE A 493 -7.61 -29.42 5.12
C ILE A 493 -8.49 -29.26 3.88
N LEU A 494 -7.95 -28.68 2.80
CA LEU A 494 -8.70 -28.50 1.55
C LEU A 494 -9.15 -29.84 0.97
N GLY A 495 -8.30 -30.87 1.05
CA GLY A 495 -8.67 -32.26 0.76
C GLY A 495 -8.87 -32.59 -0.73
N LEU A 496 -8.36 -31.75 -1.64
CA LEU A 496 -8.38 -31.97 -3.09
C LEU A 496 -7.12 -32.70 -3.57
N ALA A 497 -7.31 -33.65 -4.50
CA ALA A 497 -6.21 -34.25 -5.24
C ALA A 497 -5.51 -33.19 -6.11
N HIS A 498 -4.19 -33.29 -6.21
CA HIS A 498 -3.31 -32.33 -6.89
C HIS A 498 -2.03 -33.04 -7.34
N LYS A 499 -1.30 -32.42 -8.27
CA LYS A 499 0.06 -32.83 -8.64
C LYS A 499 1.09 -31.99 -7.90
N THR A 500 2.24 -32.59 -7.64
CA THR A 500 3.37 -31.94 -6.96
C THR A 500 4.62 -32.14 -7.79
N TRP A 501 5.18 -31.05 -8.30
CA TRP A 501 6.49 -31.02 -8.95
C TRP A 501 7.57 -30.67 -7.94
N ARG A 502 8.70 -31.38 -8.00
CA ARG A 502 9.88 -31.14 -7.16
C ARG A 502 11.08 -30.92 -8.06
N GLY A 503 11.75 -29.79 -7.92
CA GLY A 503 12.94 -29.44 -8.71
C GLY A 503 13.91 -28.59 -7.90
N GLY A 504 15.12 -29.11 -7.71
CA GLY A 504 16.12 -28.50 -6.84
C GLY A 504 15.62 -28.39 -5.39
N ARG A 505 15.43 -27.16 -4.91
CA ARG A 505 14.85 -26.86 -3.59
C ARG A 505 13.36 -26.49 -3.62
N ASN A 506 12.76 -26.40 -4.80
CA ASN A 506 11.42 -25.86 -4.98
C ASN A 506 10.39 -27.00 -4.94
N THR A 507 9.28 -26.79 -4.24
CA THR A 507 8.09 -27.66 -4.34
C THR A 507 6.94 -26.83 -4.90
N ILE A 508 6.38 -27.25 -6.04
CA ILE A 508 5.26 -26.57 -6.69
C ILE A 508 4.06 -27.51 -6.70
N VAL A 509 2.96 -27.08 -6.10
CA VAL A 509 1.68 -27.79 -6.11
C VAL A 509 0.76 -27.18 -7.16
N TYR A 510 0.14 -28.01 -8.00
CA TYR A 510 -0.62 -27.59 -9.17
C TYR A 510 -1.63 -28.67 -9.59
N ASP A 511 -2.40 -28.41 -10.65
CA ASP A 511 -3.32 -29.37 -11.27
C ASP A 511 -4.33 -29.96 -10.27
N PHE A 512 -5.02 -29.08 -9.56
CA PHE A 512 -6.03 -29.43 -8.59
C PHE A 512 -7.27 -30.04 -9.27
N SER A 513 -7.73 -31.18 -8.76
CA SER A 513 -8.96 -31.83 -9.20
C SER A 513 -10.20 -31.09 -8.70
N ALA A 514 -11.30 -31.19 -9.45
CA ALA A 514 -12.61 -30.72 -8.98
C ALA A 514 -13.07 -31.54 -7.76
N PRO A 515 -13.84 -30.95 -6.82
CA PRO A 515 -14.32 -31.64 -5.63
C PRO A 515 -15.43 -32.64 -5.98
N THR A 516 -15.12 -33.94 -5.88
CA THR A 516 -16.08 -35.02 -6.14
C THR A 516 -17.23 -35.01 -5.14
N GLY A 517 -18.47 -35.00 -5.63
CA GLY A 517 -19.66 -35.09 -4.76
C GLY A 517 -19.95 -33.83 -3.93
N ALA A 518 -19.49 -32.67 -4.39
CA ALA A 518 -19.74 -31.34 -3.81
C ALA A 518 -20.38 -30.37 -4.83
N ALA A 519 -21.22 -30.92 -5.71
CA ALA A 519 -21.79 -30.26 -6.88
C ALA A 519 -22.99 -29.34 -6.57
N VAL A 520 -23.66 -29.51 -5.43
CA VAL A 520 -24.78 -28.66 -4.99
C VAL A 520 -24.57 -28.11 -3.58
N LEU A 521 -25.08 -26.90 -3.30
CA LEU A 521 -25.14 -26.33 -1.96
C LEU A 521 -26.40 -26.85 -1.23
N LEU A 522 -26.22 -27.43 -0.04
CA LEU A 522 -27.29 -28.13 0.68
C LEU A 522 -28.28 -27.16 1.38
N PRO A 523 -29.58 -27.50 1.50
CA PRO A 523 -30.56 -26.69 2.22
C PRO A 523 -30.31 -26.63 3.74
N ARG A 524 -30.38 -25.43 4.29
CA ARG A 524 -29.86 -25.10 5.64
C ARG A 524 -30.94 -24.85 6.71
N ARG A 525 -32.22 -25.00 6.34
CA ARG A 525 -33.41 -24.54 7.10
C ARG A 525 -33.66 -25.21 8.46
N SER A 526 -32.92 -26.26 8.82
CA SER A 526 -33.20 -27.09 10.01
C SER A 526 -31.97 -27.32 10.88
N TRP A 527 -30.91 -26.54 10.69
CA TRP A 527 -29.66 -26.73 11.43
C TRP A 527 -29.70 -25.99 12.76
N SER A 528 -29.04 -26.56 13.77
CA SER A 528 -28.74 -25.89 15.03
C SER A 528 -27.25 -26.03 15.36
N ALA A 529 -26.69 -25.01 16.01
CA ALA A 529 -25.26 -24.92 16.30
C ALA A 529 -25.00 -24.79 17.81
N ARG A 530 -23.89 -25.39 18.26
CA ARG A 530 -23.36 -25.25 19.62
C ARG A 530 -21.86 -25.01 19.57
N ALA A 531 -21.35 -24.05 20.35
CA ALA A 531 -19.91 -23.79 20.41
C ALA A 531 -19.42 -23.74 21.86
N ASN A 532 -18.34 -24.47 22.15
CA ASN A 532 -17.79 -24.61 23.51
C ASN A 532 -18.85 -24.91 24.58
N GLY A 533 -19.82 -25.77 24.26
CA GLY A 533 -20.94 -26.14 25.14
C GLY A 533 -22.10 -25.13 25.21
N ARG A 534 -21.97 -23.93 24.62
CA ARG A 534 -23.06 -22.94 24.54
C ARG A 534 -23.96 -23.23 23.35
N ASP A 535 -25.27 -23.13 23.55
CA ASP A 535 -26.24 -23.21 22.45
C ASP A 535 -26.25 -21.89 21.67
N LEU A 536 -26.19 -21.98 20.33
CA LEU A 536 -26.25 -20.86 19.40
C LEU A 536 -27.54 -20.88 18.56
N GLY A 537 -28.44 -21.83 18.81
CA GLY A 537 -29.72 -21.96 18.09
C GLY A 537 -29.53 -22.13 16.58
N GLN A 538 -30.41 -21.52 15.80
CA GLN A 538 -30.38 -21.51 14.33
C GLN A 538 -29.53 -20.34 13.81
N THR A 539 -28.25 -20.33 14.15
CA THR A 539 -27.25 -19.43 13.55
C THR A 539 -26.30 -20.23 12.66
N LEU A 540 -25.54 -19.53 11.79
CA LEU A 540 -24.64 -20.09 10.75
C LEU A 540 -25.37 -20.61 9.51
N ASN A 541 -26.69 -20.57 9.50
CA ASN A 541 -27.58 -21.00 8.42
C ASN A 541 -28.61 -19.92 8.02
N ASP A 542 -28.63 -18.82 8.77
CA ASP A 542 -29.53 -17.67 8.68
C ASP A 542 -29.12 -16.65 7.61
N ALA A 543 -27.96 -16.83 6.98
CA ALA A 543 -27.42 -15.92 5.97
C ALA A 543 -27.18 -14.50 6.50
N ASP A 544 -26.66 -14.36 7.72
CA ASP A 544 -26.33 -13.07 8.31
C ASP A 544 -24.90 -13.05 8.87
N LEU A 545 -24.02 -12.23 8.30
CA LEU A 545 -22.62 -12.10 8.75
C LEU A 545 -22.50 -11.33 10.09
N THR A 546 -23.60 -11.12 10.82
CA THR A 546 -23.60 -10.47 12.15
C THR A 546 -23.93 -11.42 13.30
N THR A 547 -24.40 -12.63 12.99
CA THR A 547 -24.69 -13.73 13.92
C THR A 547 -23.59 -14.81 13.85
N GLY A 548 -23.73 -15.89 14.62
CA GLY A 548 -22.79 -17.01 14.60
C GLY A 548 -21.74 -17.02 15.73
N PHE A 549 -20.64 -17.72 15.49
CA PHE A 549 -19.62 -18.06 16.49
C PHE A 549 -18.39 -17.16 16.40
N SER A 550 -17.91 -16.70 17.55
CA SER A 550 -16.56 -16.13 17.73
C SER A 550 -16.02 -16.52 19.11
N THR A 551 -14.73 -16.87 19.18
CA THR A 551 -14.05 -17.11 20.47
C THR A 551 -14.01 -15.82 21.30
N PRO A 552 -14.10 -15.86 22.64
CA PRO A 552 -14.12 -14.65 23.48
C PRO A 552 -12.76 -13.92 23.54
N GLY A 553 -11.68 -14.60 23.18
CA GLY A 553 -10.33 -14.06 23.04
C GLY A 553 -9.59 -14.74 21.88
N PRO A 554 -8.25 -14.62 21.82
CA PRO A 554 -7.44 -15.37 20.87
C PRO A 554 -7.70 -16.88 20.97
N ALA A 555 -7.80 -17.54 19.81
CA ALA A 555 -8.26 -18.94 19.74
C ALA A 555 -7.27 -19.93 20.37
N ARG A 556 -7.82 -20.94 21.06
CA ARG A 556 -7.09 -21.96 21.82
C ARG A 556 -7.30 -23.34 21.22
N GLU A 557 -6.34 -24.24 21.40
CA GLU A 557 -6.54 -25.66 21.09
C GLU A 557 -7.72 -26.21 21.91
N GLY A 558 -8.62 -26.93 21.24
CA GLY A 558 -9.86 -27.45 21.84
C GLY A 558 -11.09 -26.53 21.74
N ASP A 559 -10.96 -25.27 21.32
CA ASP A 559 -12.13 -24.47 20.91
C ASP A 559 -12.87 -25.25 19.82
N SER A 560 -14.20 -25.39 19.93
CA SER A 560 -14.99 -26.27 19.06
C SER A 560 -16.39 -25.75 18.76
N LEU A 561 -16.87 -26.12 17.57
CA LEU A 561 -18.20 -25.80 17.02
C LEU A 561 -18.83 -27.11 16.53
N THR A 562 -20.00 -27.45 17.03
CA THR A 562 -20.79 -28.63 16.64
C THR A 562 -22.11 -28.17 16.00
N ILE A 563 -22.53 -28.81 14.92
CA ILE A 563 -23.76 -28.53 14.18
C ILE A 563 -24.59 -29.82 14.07
N ASP A 564 -25.88 -29.80 14.46
CA ASP A 564 -26.88 -30.82 14.08
C ASP A 564 -27.61 -30.32 12.84
N LEU A 565 -27.67 -31.13 11.78
CA LEU A 565 -28.37 -30.81 10.54
C LEU A 565 -29.89 -31.03 10.62
N GLY A 566 -30.40 -31.49 11.77
CA GLY A 566 -31.79 -31.83 12.07
C GLY A 566 -32.23 -33.16 11.45
N ARG A 567 -31.68 -33.50 10.28
CA ARG A 567 -31.85 -34.77 9.57
C ARG A 567 -30.54 -35.16 8.87
N PRO A 568 -30.28 -36.45 8.63
CA PRO A 568 -29.11 -36.89 7.87
C PRO A 568 -29.11 -36.34 6.44
N GLN A 569 -27.97 -35.87 5.96
CA GLN A 569 -27.75 -35.37 4.60
C GLN A 569 -26.43 -35.93 4.03
N ASN A 570 -26.32 -36.12 2.72
CA ASN A 570 -25.08 -36.55 2.09
C ASN A 570 -24.15 -35.34 1.89
N VAL A 571 -23.10 -35.23 2.71
CA VAL A 571 -22.14 -34.12 2.72
C VAL A 571 -20.81 -34.58 2.13
N GLY A 572 -20.34 -33.91 1.08
CA GLY A 572 -19.02 -34.11 0.45
C GLY A 572 -18.05 -32.93 0.62
N GLY A 573 -18.46 -31.89 1.34
CA GLY A 573 -17.57 -30.81 1.72
C GLY A 573 -18.26 -29.69 2.49
N LEU A 574 -17.47 -28.72 2.94
CA LEU A 574 -17.95 -27.53 3.65
C LEU A 574 -17.14 -26.28 3.31
N ALA A 575 -17.74 -25.11 3.55
CA ALA A 575 -17.04 -23.82 3.60
C ALA A 575 -17.43 -23.06 4.87
N MET A 576 -16.44 -22.66 5.67
CA MET A 576 -16.62 -21.75 6.81
C MET A 576 -16.35 -20.32 6.39
N ILE A 577 -17.29 -19.40 6.65
CA ILE A 577 -17.15 -17.97 6.38
C ILE A 577 -16.88 -17.23 7.71
N PRO A 578 -15.66 -16.74 7.97
CA PRO A 578 -15.35 -15.93 9.16
C PRO A 578 -15.80 -14.47 8.97
N ALA A 579 -15.89 -13.69 10.06
CA ALA A 579 -16.17 -12.25 9.97
C ALA A 579 -15.03 -11.45 9.34
N GLU A 580 -13.77 -11.85 9.55
CA GLU A 580 -12.63 -11.34 8.77
C GLU A 580 -11.58 -12.42 8.49
N PHE A 581 -10.73 -12.18 7.48
CA PHE A 581 -9.75 -13.14 6.99
C PHE A 581 -8.72 -13.65 8.03
N ARG A 582 -8.43 -12.90 9.10
CA ARG A 582 -7.49 -13.36 10.14
C ARG A 582 -8.14 -14.29 11.17
N GLN A 583 -9.47 -14.30 11.24
CA GLN A 583 -10.23 -15.09 12.20
C GLN A 583 -10.49 -16.52 11.74
N VAL A 584 -9.59 -17.07 10.91
CA VAL A 584 -9.56 -18.47 10.51
C VAL A 584 -8.79 -19.31 11.55
N PRO A 585 -9.01 -20.63 11.61
CA PRO A 585 -8.22 -21.51 12.47
C PRO A 585 -6.71 -21.48 12.12
N LYS A 586 -5.86 -21.94 13.04
CA LYS A 586 -4.41 -22.20 12.83
C LYS A 586 -4.05 -23.69 12.82
N GLY A 587 -4.97 -24.51 13.30
CA GLY A 587 -5.09 -25.94 13.05
C GLY A 587 -6.58 -26.26 13.11
N LEU A 588 -7.02 -27.25 12.35
CA LEU A 588 -8.43 -27.63 12.23
C LEU A 588 -8.55 -29.15 12.23
N MET A 589 -9.59 -29.65 12.89
CA MET A 589 -10.09 -31.01 12.72
C MET A 589 -11.56 -30.92 12.32
N VAL A 590 -11.93 -31.71 11.30
CA VAL A 590 -13.29 -31.85 10.78
C VAL A 590 -13.72 -33.28 11.05
N GLU A 591 -14.76 -33.44 11.86
CA GLU A 591 -15.35 -34.72 12.23
C GLU A 591 -16.81 -34.75 11.79
N LEU A 592 -17.26 -35.90 11.26
CA LEU A 592 -18.66 -36.14 10.88
C LEU A 592 -19.21 -37.34 11.66
N ALA A 593 -20.48 -37.26 12.06
CA ALA A 593 -21.22 -38.38 12.64
C ALA A 593 -22.56 -38.60 11.92
N GLY A 594 -23.01 -39.85 11.88
CA GLY A 594 -24.30 -40.24 11.34
C GLY A 594 -25.45 -40.03 12.33
N PRO A 595 -26.60 -40.70 12.14
CA PRO A 595 -27.69 -40.73 13.11
C PRO A 595 -27.30 -41.35 14.46
N ASP A 596 -26.24 -42.16 14.46
CA ASP A 596 -25.63 -42.84 15.61
C ASP A 596 -24.85 -41.92 16.56
N GLY A 597 -24.49 -40.71 16.10
CA GLY A 597 -23.72 -39.75 16.89
C GLY A 597 -22.23 -40.10 17.06
N VAL A 598 -21.73 -41.13 16.38
CA VAL A 598 -20.32 -41.54 16.46
C VAL A 598 -19.48 -40.68 15.52
N PHE A 599 -18.66 -39.79 16.09
CA PHE A 599 -17.82 -38.88 15.32
C PHE A 599 -16.61 -39.60 14.71
N SER A 600 -16.36 -39.34 13.43
CA SER A 600 -15.20 -39.82 12.67
C SER A 600 -14.48 -38.66 12.00
N THR A 601 -13.17 -38.55 12.20
CA THR A 601 -12.34 -37.52 11.55
C THR A 601 -12.29 -37.76 10.04
N VAL A 602 -12.62 -36.74 9.25
CA VAL A 602 -12.50 -36.78 7.78
C VAL A 602 -11.33 -35.96 7.25
N ARG A 603 -10.95 -34.88 7.96
CA ARG A 603 -9.82 -34.00 7.65
C ARG A 603 -9.22 -33.45 8.94
N GLN A 604 -7.90 -33.33 8.99
CA GLN A 604 -7.18 -32.82 10.16
C GLN A 604 -5.84 -32.22 9.77
N SER A 605 -5.48 -31.08 10.37
CA SER A 605 -4.12 -30.56 10.38
C SER A 605 -3.88 -29.60 11.54
N ARG A 606 -2.71 -29.70 12.17
CA ARG A 606 -2.26 -28.77 13.23
C ARG A 606 -1.57 -27.51 12.69
N THR A 607 -1.29 -27.44 11.39
CA THR A 607 -0.45 -26.41 10.75
C THR A 607 -1.17 -25.67 9.62
N TYR A 608 -2.50 -25.56 9.73
CA TYR A 608 -3.35 -24.93 8.72
C TYR A 608 -3.08 -23.42 8.57
N TRP A 609 -2.88 -22.96 7.33
CA TRP A 609 -2.68 -21.57 6.99
C TRP A 609 -3.65 -21.09 5.91
N GLY A 610 -4.61 -20.25 6.31
CA GLY A 610 -5.64 -19.71 5.41
C GLY A 610 -5.94 -18.22 5.61
N PRO A 611 -7.05 -17.71 5.05
CA PRO A 611 -8.12 -18.44 4.35
C PRO A 611 -7.64 -19.15 3.09
N PHE A 612 -8.14 -20.36 2.85
CA PHE A 612 -7.74 -21.19 1.70
C PHE A 612 -8.99 -21.91 1.15
N TYR A 613 -9.27 -21.71 -0.13
CA TYR A 613 -10.57 -22.02 -0.73
C TYR A 613 -10.51 -22.21 -2.25
N LEU A 614 -11.48 -22.92 -2.85
CA LEU A 614 -11.57 -23.12 -4.30
C LEU A 614 -12.29 -21.94 -4.98
N SER A 615 -11.72 -21.41 -6.07
CA SER A 615 -12.41 -20.45 -6.96
C SER A 615 -12.15 -20.83 -8.41
N GLY A 616 -13.21 -21.15 -9.16
CA GLY A 616 -13.05 -21.70 -10.50
C GLY A 616 -12.25 -23.02 -10.48
N PRO A 617 -11.21 -23.17 -11.32
CA PRO A 617 -10.45 -24.41 -11.46
C PRO A 617 -9.40 -24.70 -10.37
N HIS A 618 -8.98 -23.70 -9.57
CA HIS A 618 -7.87 -23.88 -8.63
C HIS A 618 -8.11 -23.16 -7.28
N PRO A 619 -7.37 -23.52 -6.21
CA PRO A 619 -7.53 -22.86 -4.94
C PRO A 619 -6.81 -21.51 -4.87
N PHE A 620 -7.27 -20.69 -3.93
CA PHE A 620 -6.88 -19.32 -3.69
C PHE A 620 -6.61 -19.12 -2.20
N LEU A 621 -5.59 -18.31 -1.90
CA LEU A 621 -5.30 -17.83 -0.56
C LEU A 621 -5.40 -16.29 -0.58
N LYS A 622 -6.63 -15.78 -0.47
CA LYS A 622 -6.95 -14.35 -0.61
C LYS A 622 -7.62 -13.79 0.64
N ALA A 623 -7.23 -12.60 1.04
CA ALA A 623 -7.86 -11.88 2.16
C ALA A 623 -9.29 -11.40 1.83
N ARG A 624 -9.63 -11.25 0.54
CA ARG A 624 -10.99 -11.00 0.06
C ARG A 624 -11.69 -12.34 -0.25
N TYR A 625 -13.01 -12.37 -0.07
CA TYR A 625 -13.82 -13.58 -0.08
C TYR A 625 -13.29 -14.65 0.91
N PRO A 626 -12.86 -14.25 2.13
CA PRO A 626 -12.16 -15.16 3.03
C PRO A 626 -13.10 -16.29 3.44
N ARG A 627 -12.63 -17.51 3.28
CA ARG A 627 -13.31 -18.72 3.73
C ARG A 627 -12.30 -19.85 3.90
N VAL A 628 -12.70 -20.87 4.63
CA VAL A 628 -11.94 -22.12 4.78
C VAL A 628 -12.80 -23.23 4.21
N GLU A 629 -12.34 -23.83 3.11
CA GLU A 629 -13.03 -24.94 2.47
C GLU A 629 -12.36 -26.27 2.79
N SER A 630 -13.16 -27.32 2.83
CA SER A 630 -12.70 -28.68 3.11
C SER A 630 -13.58 -29.69 2.37
N TYR A 631 -12.98 -30.50 1.51
CA TYR A 631 -13.66 -31.47 0.65
C TYR A 631 -13.24 -32.91 1.00
N PHE A 632 -14.20 -33.83 0.96
CA PHE A 632 -14.03 -35.23 1.38
C PHE A 632 -15.06 -36.13 0.69
N PRO A 633 -14.83 -37.46 0.59
CA PRO A 633 -15.82 -38.37 -0.01
C PRO A 633 -17.20 -38.22 0.65
N PRO A 634 -18.31 -38.16 -0.12
CA PRO A 634 -19.64 -37.97 0.44
C PRO A 634 -20.00 -38.98 1.53
N ARG A 635 -20.48 -38.49 2.68
CA ARG A 635 -20.96 -39.31 3.79
C ARG A 635 -22.34 -38.86 4.26
N GLN A 636 -23.18 -39.83 4.61
CA GLN A 636 -24.45 -39.57 5.29
C GLN A 636 -24.15 -39.01 6.69
N THR A 637 -24.43 -37.72 6.88
CA THR A 637 -23.99 -36.93 8.02
C THR A 637 -25.21 -36.31 8.69
N ARG A 638 -25.33 -36.43 10.01
CA ARG A 638 -26.27 -35.66 10.83
C ARG A 638 -25.57 -34.62 11.69
N TYR A 639 -24.40 -34.97 12.24
CA TYR A 639 -23.64 -34.05 13.08
C TYR A 639 -22.27 -33.73 12.47
N ILE A 640 -21.85 -32.48 12.59
CA ILE A 640 -20.52 -32.01 12.19
C ILE A 640 -19.86 -31.40 13.41
N ARG A 641 -18.59 -31.73 13.67
CA ARG A 641 -17.77 -31.06 14.67
C ARG A 641 -16.51 -30.50 14.01
N LEU A 642 -16.22 -29.25 14.36
CA LEU A 642 -15.10 -28.45 13.89
C LEU A 642 -14.30 -28.06 15.13
N THR A 643 -13.04 -28.49 15.22
CA THR A 643 -12.21 -28.31 16.41
C THR A 643 -10.91 -27.57 16.05
N HIS A 644 -10.59 -26.51 16.77
CA HIS A 644 -9.35 -25.75 16.63
C HIS A 644 -8.18 -26.55 17.21
N GLN A 645 -7.11 -26.72 16.43
CA GLN A 645 -5.92 -27.52 16.81
C GLN A 645 -4.60 -26.75 16.76
N GLY A 646 -4.65 -25.42 16.61
CA GLY A 646 -3.47 -24.57 16.63
C GLY A 646 -3.42 -23.68 17.86
N GLU A 647 -2.33 -22.94 18.03
CA GLU A 647 -2.26 -21.82 18.96
C GLU A 647 -2.36 -20.51 18.15
N ASN A 648 -3.33 -19.65 18.47
CA ASN A 648 -3.43 -18.32 17.85
C ASN A 648 -3.32 -17.22 18.91
N ARG A 649 -2.12 -16.64 19.06
CA ARG A 649 -1.83 -15.62 20.10
C ARG A 649 -2.41 -14.24 19.82
N TYR A 650 -2.92 -13.98 18.62
CA TYR A 650 -3.24 -12.62 18.16
C TYR A 650 -4.69 -12.40 17.70
N HIS A 651 -5.38 -13.46 17.29
CA HIS A 651 -6.70 -13.34 16.69
C HIS A 651 -7.68 -14.38 17.22
N HIS A 652 -8.94 -13.96 17.37
CA HIS A 652 -10.09 -14.82 17.60
C HIS A 652 -10.25 -15.81 16.44
N TRP A 653 -10.91 -16.95 16.67
CA TRP A 653 -11.45 -17.78 15.59
C TRP A 653 -12.95 -17.47 15.50
N SER A 654 -13.46 -17.31 14.28
CA SER A 654 -14.89 -17.10 14.03
C SER A 654 -15.39 -17.90 12.83
N VAL A 655 -16.67 -18.25 12.91
CA VAL A 655 -17.47 -18.81 11.83
C VAL A 655 -18.83 -18.13 11.94
N HIS A 656 -19.22 -17.36 10.94
CA HIS A 656 -20.45 -16.58 10.92
C HIS A 656 -21.49 -17.20 9.98
N GLU A 657 -21.04 -17.93 8.95
CA GLU A 657 -21.89 -18.76 8.11
C GLU A 657 -21.19 -20.08 7.80
N LEU A 658 -21.95 -21.18 7.75
CA LEU A 658 -21.51 -22.49 7.27
C LEU A 658 -22.22 -22.85 5.96
N LEU A 659 -21.45 -23.22 4.95
CA LEU A 659 -21.94 -23.83 3.71
C LEU A 659 -21.61 -25.32 3.73
N LEU A 660 -22.56 -26.18 3.35
CA LEU A 660 -22.30 -27.61 3.15
C LEU A 660 -22.61 -28.00 1.72
N PHE A 661 -21.73 -28.79 1.12
CA PHE A 661 -21.85 -29.24 -0.26
C PHE A 661 -22.20 -30.73 -0.30
N GLY A 662 -23.05 -31.11 -1.25
CA GLY A 662 -23.48 -32.50 -1.45
C GLY A 662 -23.40 -32.95 -2.91
N PRO A 663 -23.67 -34.23 -3.18
CA PRO A 663 -23.65 -34.80 -4.52
C PRO A 663 -24.82 -34.27 -5.35
N GLY A 664 -24.58 -34.15 -6.66
CA GLY A 664 -25.53 -33.64 -7.64
C GLY A 664 -24.91 -33.64 -9.04
N PRO A 665 -25.63 -33.13 -10.07
CA PRO A 665 -25.13 -33.12 -11.44
C PRO A 665 -23.91 -32.21 -11.57
N GLU A 666 -22.83 -32.73 -12.13
CA GLU A 666 -21.65 -31.94 -12.50
C GLU A 666 -21.81 -31.34 -13.91
N SER A 667 -21.20 -30.19 -14.17
CA SER A 667 -21.29 -29.51 -15.46
C SER A 667 -20.24 -30.02 -16.44
N GLU A 668 -20.66 -30.49 -17.61
CA GLU A 668 -19.77 -30.92 -18.70
C GLU A 668 -18.98 -29.76 -19.32
N CYS A 669 -19.49 -28.52 -19.22
CA CYS A 669 -18.85 -27.32 -19.76
C CYS A 669 -17.53 -27.03 -19.03
N THR A 670 -16.46 -26.71 -19.76
CA THR A 670 -15.17 -26.35 -19.15
C THR A 670 -15.22 -24.98 -18.45
N TRP A 671 -14.24 -24.70 -17.59
CA TRP A 671 -14.13 -23.41 -16.91
C TRP A 671 -13.95 -22.24 -17.89
N ASP A 672 -13.07 -22.38 -18.89
CA ASP A 672 -12.81 -21.32 -19.88
C ASP A 672 -14.01 -21.07 -20.80
N GLU A 673 -14.72 -22.10 -21.27
CA GLU A 673 -15.98 -21.93 -22.01
C GLU A 673 -17.04 -21.23 -21.16
N SER A 674 -17.11 -21.54 -19.86
CA SER A 674 -18.01 -20.87 -18.92
C SER A 674 -17.65 -19.39 -18.76
N ALA A 675 -16.36 -19.05 -18.66
CA ALA A 675 -15.90 -17.66 -18.64
C ALA A 675 -16.22 -16.93 -19.96
N ARG A 676 -16.02 -17.58 -21.13
CA ARG A 676 -16.41 -17.02 -22.44
C ARG A 676 -17.92 -16.84 -22.61
N ARG A 677 -18.75 -17.64 -21.92
CA ARG A 677 -20.21 -17.40 -21.81
C ARG A 677 -20.48 -16.15 -20.97
N VAL A 678 -19.90 -16.05 -19.78
CA VAL A 678 -20.01 -14.85 -18.91
C VAL A 678 -19.62 -13.57 -19.66
N PHE A 679 -18.50 -13.55 -20.38
CA PHE A 679 -18.07 -12.35 -21.13
C PHE A 679 -19.09 -11.91 -22.20
N ARG A 680 -19.72 -12.86 -22.91
CA ARG A 680 -20.76 -12.54 -23.89
C ARG A 680 -21.97 -11.89 -23.23
N ILE A 681 -22.41 -12.42 -22.08
CA ILE A 681 -23.53 -11.87 -21.30
C ILE A 681 -23.21 -10.45 -20.83
N LEU A 682 -22.07 -10.24 -20.16
CA LEU A 682 -21.66 -8.92 -19.65
C LEU A 682 -21.56 -7.87 -20.76
N LYS A 683 -21.10 -8.27 -21.96
CA LYS A 683 -21.00 -7.39 -23.12
C LYS A 683 -22.37 -7.09 -23.74
N ALA A 684 -23.26 -8.09 -23.85
CA ALA A 684 -24.59 -7.93 -24.45
C ALA A 684 -25.48 -7.00 -23.62
N ASP A 685 -25.48 -7.15 -22.30
CA ASP A 685 -26.27 -6.34 -21.36
C ASP A 685 -25.55 -5.03 -20.93
N ASN A 686 -24.42 -4.68 -21.56
CA ASN A 686 -23.62 -3.47 -21.30
C ASN A 686 -23.31 -3.24 -19.80
N ILE A 687 -22.86 -4.29 -19.12
CA ILE A 687 -22.65 -4.29 -17.66
C ILE A 687 -21.43 -3.43 -17.29
N GLN A 688 -21.64 -2.49 -16.37
CA GLN A 688 -20.61 -1.59 -15.87
C GLN A 688 -19.94 -2.10 -14.60
N ASN A 689 -20.68 -2.83 -13.76
CA ASN A 689 -20.20 -3.38 -12.49
C ASN A 689 -20.47 -4.87 -12.42
N ALA A 690 -19.48 -5.70 -12.09
CA ALA A 690 -19.73 -7.11 -11.80
C ALA A 690 -19.14 -7.55 -10.47
N TYR A 691 -19.84 -8.49 -9.84
CA TYR A 691 -19.49 -9.13 -8.59
C TYR A 691 -19.24 -10.61 -8.90
N GLY A 692 -18.05 -11.10 -8.61
CA GLY A 692 -17.66 -12.48 -8.89
C GLY A 692 -16.55 -12.93 -7.95
N ASP A 693 -16.45 -14.23 -7.75
CA ASP A 693 -15.41 -14.83 -6.93
C ASP A 693 -14.01 -14.68 -7.55
N ALA A 694 -12.96 -14.93 -6.77
CA ALA A 694 -11.58 -14.51 -7.08
C ALA A 694 -11.10 -14.80 -8.52
N TRP A 695 -11.31 -16.01 -9.05
CA TRP A 695 -10.87 -16.40 -10.39
C TRP A 695 -11.66 -15.71 -11.50
N ILE A 696 -13.00 -15.75 -11.45
CA ILE A 696 -13.84 -15.15 -12.50
C ILE A 696 -13.72 -13.62 -12.49
N ALA A 697 -13.49 -13.02 -11.31
CA ALA A 697 -13.17 -11.60 -11.20
C ALA A 697 -11.87 -11.23 -11.92
N ALA A 698 -10.81 -12.04 -11.77
CA ALA A 698 -9.54 -11.81 -12.48
C ALA A 698 -9.69 -12.03 -13.99
N LYS A 699 -10.42 -13.08 -14.42
CA LYS A 699 -10.78 -13.32 -15.84
C LYS A 699 -11.52 -12.12 -16.46
N VAL A 700 -12.53 -11.56 -15.78
CA VAL A 700 -13.28 -10.38 -16.27
C VAL A 700 -12.37 -9.16 -16.39
N VAL A 701 -11.55 -8.85 -15.38
CA VAL A 701 -10.60 -7.72 -15.44
C VAL A 701 -9.58 -7.91 -16.58
N SER A 702 -9.07 -9.13 -16.77
CA SER A 702 -8.12 -9.45 -17.85
C SER A 702 -8.74 -9.35 -19.24
N HIS A 703 -10.04 -9.65 -19.39
CA HIS A 703 -10.72 -9.62 -20.68
C HIS A 703 -11.18 -8.21 -21.06
N PHE A 704 -11.80 -7.49 -20.12
CA PHE A 704 -12.41 -6.17 -20.37
C PHE A 704 -11.46 -4.99 -20.13
N GLN A 705 -10.23 -5.23 -19.65
CA GLN A 705 -9.19 -4.21 -19.43
C GLN A 705 -9.65 -3.02 -18.56
N GLY A 706 -10.54 -3.28 -17.60
CA GLY A 706 -11.11 -2.28 -16.69
C GLY A 706 -12.43 -1.65 -17.13
N ASN A 707 -12.92 -1.91 -18.36
CA ASN A 707 -14.21 -1.38 -18.83
C ASN A 707 -15.42 -1.92 -18.05
N VAL A 708 -15.28 -3.12 -17.44
CA VAL A 708 -16.23 -3.66 -16.45
C VAL A 708 -15.55 -3.59 -15.10
N HIS A 709 -16.07 -2.78 -14.18
CA HIS A 709 -15.53 -2.64 -12.84
C HIS A 709 -15.85 -3.88 -11.99
N VAL A 710 -14.81 -4.59 -11.54
CA VAL A 710 -14.90 -5.77 -10.69
C VAL A 710 -13.89 -5.69 -9.56
N VAL A 711 -14.31 -6.06 -8.35
CA VAL A 711 -13.42 -6.08 -7.18
C VAL A 711 -12.66 -7.41 -7.13
N THR A 712 -11.37 -7.37 -7.41
CA THR A 712 -10.51 -8.57 -7.48
C THR A 712 -10.06 -9.04 -6.09
N GLY A 713 -9.58 -10.29 -6.00
CA GLY A 713 -9.18 -10.91 -4.73
C GLY A 713 -7.98 -10.27 -4.02
N ASN A 714 -7.21 -9.43 -4.73
CA ASN A 714 -5.98 -8.82 -4.24
C ASN A 714 -6.23 -7.66 -3.24
N VAL A 715 -5.22 -7.37 -2.42
CA VAL A 715 -5.16 -6.21 -1.51
C VAL A 715 -5.22 -4.88 -2.26
N ASN A 716 -4.39 -4.74 -3.29
CA ASN A 716 -4.34 -3.55 -4.12
C ASN A 716 -5.32 -3.75 -5.28
N LEU A 717 -6.24 -2.79 -5.45
CA LEU A 717 -7.29 -2.87 -6.48
C LEU A 717 -6.85 -2.28 -7.83
N ASP A 718 -5.70 -1.61 -7.86
CA ASP A 718 -5.03 -1.11 -9.05
C ASP A 718 -3.50 -1.10 -8.84
N VAL A 719 -2.77 -0.61 -9.85
CA VAL A 719 -1.31 -0.44 -9.80
C VAL A 719 -0.83 0.65 -8.84
N TYR A 720 -1.69 1.55 -8.35
CA TYR A 720 -1.32 2.67 -7.46
C TYR A 720 -1.72 2.43 -6.00
N GLY A 721 -2.35 1.28 -5.71
CA GLY A 721 -2.91 0.97 -4.41
C GLY A 721 -4.05 1.91 -4.00
N THR A 722 -4.78 2.49 -4.97
CA THR A 722 -6.03 3.18 -4.66
C THR A 722 -7.08 2.17 -4.20
N GLY A 723 -8.13 2.65 -3.52
CA GLY A 723 -9.22 1.78 -3.09
C GLY A 723 -8.80 0.67 -2.11
N LYS A 724 -7.72 0.85 -1.32
CA LYS A 724 -7.33 -0.01 -0.18
C LYS A 724 -8.45 -0.05 0.88
N ARG A 725 -9.51 -0.80 0.58
CA ARG A 725 -10.57 -1.14 1.54
C ARG A 725 -9.93 -2.07 2.58
N THR A 726 -10.10 -1.73 3.85
CA THR A 726 -9.65 -2.58 4.96
C THR A 726 -10.23 -3.98 4.83
N TYR A 727 -9.38 -5.00 4.99
CA TYR A 727 -9.74 -6.42 4.86
C TYR A 727 -10.82 -6.89 5.86
N SER A 728 -11.05 -6.09 6.90
CA SER A 728 -12.11 -6.28 7.90
C SER A 728 -13.50 -5.85 7.40
N LYS A 729 -13.64 -5.29 6.19
CA LYS A 729 -14.93 -4.92 5.62
C LYS A 729 -15.32 -5.87 4.48
N PRO A 730 -16.48 -6.54 4.57
CA PRO A 730 -16.97 -7.43 3.53
C PRO A 730 -17.36 -6.66 2.24
N LEU A 731 -17.51 -7.38 1.12
CA LEU A 731 -17.88 -6.76 -0.15
C LEU A 731 -19.38 -6.49 -0.22
N ILE A 732 -19.78 -5.24 0.04
CA ILE A 732 -21.17 -4.80 -0.08
C ILE A 732 -21.62 -4.84 -1.56
N LEU A 733 -22.70 -5.57 -1.82
CA LEU A 733 -23.40 -5.61 -3.10
C LEU A 733 -24.21 -4.31 -3.29
N ARG A 734 -24.18 -3.73 -4.50
CA ARG A 734 -25.06 -2.63 -4.89
C ARG A 734 -26.02 -3.12 -5.98
N PRO A 735 -27.28 -3.45 -5.66
CA PRO A 735 -28.27 -3.90 -6.63
C PRO A 735 -28.81 -2.69 -7.43
N VAL A 736 -28.09 -2.29 -8.47
CA VAL A 736 -28.49 -1.21 -9.39
C VAL A 736 -28.37 -1.69 -10.84
N LYS A 737 -29.24 -1.18 -11.71
CA LYS A 737 -29.21 -1.45 -13.15
C LYS A 737 -27.81 -1.26 -13.74
N GLY A 738 -27.38 -2.19 -14.60
CA GLY A 738 -26.01 -2.24 -15.12
C GLY A 738 -25.01 -2.92 -14.17
N SER A 739 -25.50 -3.61 -13.14
CA SER A 739 -24.69 -4.49 -12.27
C SER A 739 -25.00 -5.97 -12.52
N ALA A 740 -24.01 -6.84 -12.42
CA ALA A 740 -24.20 -8.30 -12.50
C ALA A 740 -23.56 -9.05 -11.33
N LEU A 741 -24.19 -10.12 -10.88
CA LEU A 741 -23.67 -11.06 -9.89
C LEU A 741 -23.40 -12.41 -10.56
N ILE A 742 -22.14 -12.84 -10.55
CA ILE A 742 -21.62 -14.03 -11.23
C ILE A 742 -21.29 -15.08 -10.16
N LEU A 743 -22.00 -16.20 -10.19
CA LEU A 743 -21.95 -17.22 -9.14
C LEU A 743 -21.68 -18.59 -9.72
N ASN A 744 -21.03 -19.46 -8.96
CA ASN A 744 -20.96 -20.87 -9.32
C ASN A 744 -22.38 -21.47 -9.32
N GLN A 745 -22.68 -22.31 -10.31
CA GLN A 745 -24.02 -22.91 -10.50
C GLN A 745 -24.58 -23.55 -9.22
N ARG A 746 -23.71 -24.17 -8.40
CA ARG A 746 -24.09 -24.85 -7.14
C ARG A 746 -24.81 -23.97 -6.13
N ALA A 747 -24.59 -22.64 -6.19
CA ALA A 747 -25.20 -21.67 -5.28
C ALA A 747 -26.41 -20.93 -5.90
N GLY A 748 -26.69 -21.12 -7.20
CA GLY A 748 -27.65 -20.34 -7.96
C GLY A 748 -29.03 -20.26 -7.31
N ALA A 749 -29.69 -21.39 -7.06
CA ALA A 749 -31.04 -21.44 -6.50
C ALA A 749 -31.15 -20.84 -5.08
N ILE A 750 -30.10 -20.98 -4.25
CA ILE A 750 -30.06 -20.38 -2.91
C ILE A 750 -29.92 -18.86 -3.01
N VAL A 751 -29.03 -18.36 -3.87
CA VAL A 751 -28.86 -16.91 -4.05
C VAL A 751 -30.07 -16.29 -4.76
N GLU A 752 -30.73 -17.00 -5.65
CA GLU A 752 -32.00 -16.59 -6.27
C GLU A 752 -33.09 -16.36 -5.22
N THR A 753 -33.23 -17.29 -4.27
CA THR A 753 -34.11 -17.16 -3.11
C THR A 753 -33.70 -15.96 -2.22
N GLN A 754 -32.39 -15.73 -2.04
CA GLN A 754 -31.89 -14.59 -1.27
C GLN A 754 -32.19 -13.25 -1.95
N LEU A 755 -31.95 -13.12 -3.25
CA LEU A 755 -32.28 -11.92 -4.05
C LEU A 755 -33.77 -11.58 -3.93
N ALA A 756 -34.65 -12.57 -4.07
CA ALA A 756 -36.09 -12.40 -3.86
C ALA A 756 -36.43 -11.96 -2.42
N SER A 757 -35.80 -12.56 -1.40
CA SER A 757 -36.02 -12.21 0.02
C SER A 757 -35.62 -10.76 0.35
N TYR A 758 -34.57 -10.26 -0.33
CA TYR A 758 -34.10 -8.88 -0.22
C TYR A 758 -34.85 -7.91 -1.16
N GLY A 759 -35.83 -8.37 -1.94
CA GLY A 759 -36.58 -7.55 -2.88
C GLY A 759 -35.72 -6.96 -4.01
N ILE A 760 -34.73 -7.71 -4.49
CA ILE A 760 -33.90 -7.32 -5.64
C ILE A 760 -34.50 -7.91 -6.91
N SER A 761 -34.78 -7.07 -7.90
CA SER A 761 -35.20 -7.50 -9.23
C SER A 761 -34.00 -7.89 -10.08
N TYR A 762 -34.11 -9.00 -10.81
CA TYR A 762 -33.02 -9.53 -11.63
C TYR A 762 -33.52 -10.27 -12.89
N ARG A 763 -32.62 -10.42 -13.87
CA ARG A 763 -32.72 -11.46 -14.92
C ARG A 763 -31.64 -12.51 -14.71
N ARG A 764 -32.02 -13.79 -14.76
CA ARG A 764 -31.12 -14.94 -14.61
C ARG A 764 -30.68 -15.45 -15.98
N GLN A 765 -29.38 -15.67 -16.19
CA GLN A 765 -28.83 -16.30 -17.40
C GLN A 765 -27.79 -17.39 -17.05
N ASP A 766 -27.90 -18.57 -17.65
CA ASP A 766 -26.96 -19.67 -17.44
C ASP A 766 -25.70 -19.54 -18.31
N ALA A 767 -24.54 -19.74 -17.69
CA ALA A 767 -23.22 -19.58 -18.28
C ALA A 767 -22.32 -20.82 -18.05
N GLY A 768 -22.90 -22.02 -18.09
CA GLY A 768 -22.17 -23.29 -17.91
C GLY A 768 -21.94 -23.59 -16.43
N ARG A 769 -20.68 -23.48 -15.96
CA ARG A 769 -20.34 -23.62 -14.53
C ARG A 769 -20.74 -22.41 -13.67
N PHE A 770 -21.20 -21.33 -14.30
CA PHE A 770 -21.70 -20.14 -13.63
C PHE A 770 -23.15 -19.84 -14.01
N VAL A 771 -23.84 -19.13 -13.13
CA VAL A 771 -25.06 -18.37 -13.42
C VAL A 771 -24.75 -16.88 -13.26
N VAL A 772 -25.33 -16.05 -14.13
CA VAL A 772 -25.24 -14.59 -14.09
C VAL A 772 -26.62 -14.03 -13.74
N PHE A 773 -26.70 -13.30 -12.62
CA PHE A 773 -27.86 -12.50 -12.25
C PHE A 773 -27.60 -11.05 -12.63
N LEU A 774 -28.28 -10.58 -13.67
CA LEU A 774 -28.29 -9.17 -14.08
C LEU A 774 -29.23 -8.42 -13.15
N LEU A 775 -28.74 -7.44 -12.41
CA LEU A 775 -29.50 -6.76 -11.36
C LEU A 775 -30.15 -5.50 -11.93
N ASP A 776 -31.46 -5.35 -11.81
CA ASP A 776 -32.21 -4.20 -12.33
C ASP A 776 -32.53 -3.15 -11.25
N GLY A 777 -32.46 -3.51 -9.96
CA GLY A 777 -32.66 -2.59 -8.84
C GLY A 777 -33.13 -3.30 -7.56
N GLN A 778 -33.26 -2.55 -6.47
CA GLN A 778 -34.02 -2.99 -5.30
C GLN A 778 -35.40 -2.33 -5.32
N ALA A 779 -36.44 -3.13 -5.15
CA ALA A 779 -37.83 -2.78 -5.42
C ALA A 779 -38.46 -1.84 -4.36
N GLN A 780 -38.05 -0.57 -4.34
CA GLN A 780 -38.61 0.50 -3.51
C GLN A 780 -39.70 1.27 -4.28
N GLY A 781 -40.84 1.58 -3.65
CA GLY A 781 -41.86 2.45 -4.21
C GLY A 781 -41.49 3.94 -4.10
N GLU A 782 -42.47 4.84 -4.22
CA GLU A 782 -42.24 6.28 -4.09
C GLU A 782 -41.78 6.66 -2.66
N PRO A 783 -40.86 7.64 -2.50
CA PRO A 783 -40.37 8.06 -1.20
C PRO A 783 -41.46 8.82 -0.41
N LEU A 784 -41.68 8.40 0.83
CA LEU A 784 -42.64 9.02 1.73
C LEU A 784 -42.00 10.21 2.46
N ALA A 785 -42.71 11.33 2.51
CA ALA A 785 -42.33 12.47 3.33
C ALA A 785 -42.38 12.10 4.82
N ILE A 786 -41.29 12.30 5.57
CA ILE A 786 -41.20 12.00 7.01
C ILE A 786 -40.93 13.27 7.82
N LYS A 787 -41.64 13.45 8.93
CA LYS A 787 -41.37 14.47 9.94
C LYS A 787 -41.21 13.84 11.32
N ARG A 788 -40.03 13.98 11.95
CA ARG A 788 -39.82 13.57 13.36
C ARG A 788 -40.71 14.42 14.27
N LEU A 789 -41.40 13.79 15.21
CA LEU A 789 -42.24 14.46 16.20
C LEU A 789 -41.53 14.53 17.56
N PRO A 790 -41.81 15.54 18.41
CA PRO A 790 -41.37 15.53 19.80
C PRO A 790 -42.04 14.37 20.55
N THR A 791 -41.26 13.58 21.29
CA THR A 791 -41.78 12.52 22.17
C THR A 791 -41.27 12.66 23.60
N PRO A 792 -42.09 12.32 24.62
CA PRO A 792 -41.64 12.21 26.00
C PRO A 792 -40.53 11.16 26.15
N GLN A 793 -39.63 11.36 27.13
CA GLN A 793 -38.63 10.35 27.49
C GLN A 793 -39.32 9.01 27.83
N GLY A 794 -38.73 7.90 27.36
CA GLY A 794 -39.25 6.55 27.56
C GLY A 794 -40.33 6.10 26.56
N GLN A 795 -40.94 6.99 25.77
CA GLN A 795 -41.95 6.60 24.76
C GLN A 795 -41.39 6.24 23.38
N GLY A 796 -40.06 6.14 23.22
CA GLY A 796 -39.41 5.89 21.93
C GLY A 796 -39.39 7.13 21.03
N VAL A 797 -38.93 6.95 19.78
CA VAL A 797 -38.90 8.03 18.78
C VAL A 797 -40.06 7.85 17.82
N VAL A 798 -40.83 8.90 17.57
CA VAL A 798 -41.99 8.90 16.66
C VAL A 798 -41.73 9.80 15.46
N TRP A 799 -42.18 9.33 14.29
CA TRP A 799 -42.24 10.11 13.06
C TRP A 799 -43.66 10.08 12.49
N GLN A 800 -44.08 11.19 11.91
CA GLN A 800 -45.22 11.25 11.00
C GLN A 800 -44.77 10.92 9.59
N ILE A 801 -45.57 10.13 8.87
CA ILE A 801 -45.39 9.79 7.46
C ILE A 801 -46.52 10.36 6.61
N GLY A 802 -46.17 10.89 5.44
CA GLY A 802 -47.09 11.47 4.46
C GLY A 802 -47.77 12.77 4.89
N GLN A 803 -48.28 13.50 3.89
CA GLN A 803 -49.11 14.69 4.08
C GLN A 803 -50.56 14.31 4.49
N GLY A 804 -51.18 13.37 3.76
CA GLY A 804 -52.57 12.91 3.96
C GLY A 804 -52.83 12.06 5.21
N PRO A 805 -54.06 11.56 5.44
CA PRO A 805 -54.48 10.95 6.72
C PRO A 805 -53.80 9.61 7.04
N SER A 806 -53.29 8.90 6.04
CA SER A 806 -52.35 7.78 6.17
C SER A 806 -51.58 7.61 4.85
N ALA A 807 -50.47 6.88 4.87
CA ALA A 807 -49.74 6.42 3.69
C ALA A 807 -49.50 4.90 3.80
N GLU A 808 -49.31 4.24 2.66
CA GLU A 808 -48.99 2.80 2.64
C GLU A 808 -47.47 2.63 2.78
N LEU A 809 -47.03 1.94 3.83
CA LEU A 809 -45.62 1.77 4.15
C LEU A 809 -45.17 0.36 3.73
N GLY A 810 -44.08 0.28 2.97
CA GLY A 810 -43.46 -0.99 2.57
C GLY A 810 -41.98 -1.12 2.95
N TRP A 811 -41.25 -0.01 3.02
CA TRP A 811 -39.80 0.00 3.21
C TRP A 811 -39.33 1.11 4.16
N LEU A 812 -38.23 0.83 4.87
CA LEU A 812 -37.61 1.75 5.84
C LEU A 812 -36.09 1.69 5.75
N ARG A 813 -35.42 2.84 5.84
CA ARG A 813 -33.96 2.96 5.95
C ARG A 813 -33.58 3.72 7.19
N LEU A 814 -32.77 3.10 8.04
CA LEU A 814 -32.21 3.65 9.27
C LEU A 814 -30.75 4.00 9.02
N SER A 815 -30.43 5.30 9.02
CA SER A 815 -29.14 5.86 8.57
C SER A 815 -28.44 6.62 9.70
N GLY A 816 -27.12 6.48 9.84
CA GLY A 816 -26.32 7.17 10.87
C GLY A 816 -26.07 6.36 12.15
N LEU A 817 -26.57 5.13 12.24
CA LEU A 817 -26.26 4.21 13.34
C LEU A 817 -24.81 3.73 13.20
N ASN A 818 -23.92 4.20 14.08
CA ASN A 818 -22.52 3.75 14.09
C ASN A 818 -22.34 2.36 14.72
N ASP A 819 -23.29 1.94 15.57
CA ASP A 819 -23.37 0.63 16.19
C ASP A 819 -24.58 -0.16 15.67
N ARG A 820 -24.60 -1.46 15.95
CA ARG A 820 -25.78 -2.33 15.70
C ARG A 820 -27.05 -1.67 16.27
N LEU A 821 -28.18 -1.81 15.57
CA LEU A 821 -29.47 -1.72 16.27
C LEU A 821 -29.44 -2.75 17.41
N PRO A 822 -29.74 -2.35 18.67
CA PRO A 822 -29.92 -3.33 19.74
C PRO A 822 -30.96 -4.36 19.27
N PRO A 823 -30.80 -5.66 19.53
CA PRO A 823 -31.81 -6.66 19.14
C PRO A 823 -33.20 -6.38 19.75
N ASP A 824 -33.25 -5.56 20.80
CA ASP A 824 -34.40 -5.22 21.62
C ASP A 824 -35.17 -3.98 21.11
N PHE A 825 -35.55 -3.92 19.84
CA PHE A 825 -36.44 -2.85 19.33
C PHE A 825 -37.70 -3.40 18.67
N SER A 826 -38.81 -2.69 18.86
CA SER A 826 -40.06 -2.89 18.14
C SER A 826 -40.31 -1.67 17.25
N LEU A 827 -40.66 -1.90 15.99
CA LEU A 827 -41.30 -0.89 15.16
C LEU A 827 -42.81 -1.04 15.33
N GLU A 828 -43.47 0.05 15.70
CA GLU A 828 -44.92 0.10 15.82
C GLU A 828 -45.47 1.15 14.86
N CYS A 829 -46.62 0.88 14.26
CA CYS A 829 -47.33 1.76 13.33
C CYS A 829 -48.70 2.17 13.91
N ARG A 830 -49.22 3.33 13.52
CA ARG A 830 -50.63 3.69 13.76
C ARG A 830 -51.22 4.56 12.67
N THR A 831 -52.53 4.44 12.44
CA THR A 831 -53.32 5.36 11.62
C THR A 831 -53.66 6.64 12.39
N SER A 832 -54.40 7.58 11.79
CA SER A 832 -54.77 8.86 12.42
C SER A 832 -55.62 8.73 13.70
N GLN A 833 -56.33 7.62 13.88
CA GLN A 833 -57.20 7.35 15.03
C GLN A 833 -56.95 5.96 15.66
N GLY A 834 -55.91 5.23 15.22
CA GLY A 834 -55.63 3.86 15.64
C GLY A 834 -54.71 3.72 16.86
N ALA A 835 -54.71 2.52 17.44
CA ALA A 835 -53.71 2.08 18.42
C ALA A 835 -52.32 1.90 17.76
N TRP A 836 -51.29 1.70 18.59
CA TRP A 836 -49.96 1.31 18.12
C TRP A 836 -49.91 -0.20 17.91
N GLU A 837 -49.71 -0.63 16.67
CA GLU A 837 -49.59 -2.03 16.28
C GLU A 837 -48.13 -2.35 15.94
N PRO A 838 -47.52 -3.42 16.49
CA PRO A 838 -46.18 -3.84 16.10
C PRO A 838 -46.16 -4.34 14.65
N VAL A 839 -45.05 -4.12 13.95
CA VAL A 839 -44.90 -4.52 12.55
C VAL A 839 -43.59 -5.27 12.35
N ASP A 840 -43.70 -6.46 11.75
CA ASP A 840 -42.55 -7.32 11.46
C ASP A 840 -41.67 -6.74 10.36
N LEU A 841 -40.36 -6.67 10.65
CA LEU A 841 -39.34 -6.16 9.73
C LEU A 841 -38.40 -7.26 9.26
N VAL A 842 -38.33 -7.42 7.94
CA VAL A 842 -37.33 -8.25 7.27
C VAL A 842 -36.14 -7.37 6.89
N LYS A 843 -34.94 -7.75 7.33
CA LYS A 843 -33.68 -7.07 7.00
C LYS A 843 -33.40 -7.22 5.50
N ALA A 844 -33.36 -6.10 4.78
CA ALA A 844 -33.19 -6.03 3.33
C ALA A 844 -31.87 -5.39 2.88
N GLY A 845 -31.03 -4.91 3.82
CA GLY A 845 -29.65 -4.53 3.57
C GLY A 845 -28.95 -3.83 4.75
N PRO A 846 -27.62 -3.61 4.68
CA PRO A 846 -26.74 -3.93 3.55
C PRO A 846 -26.59 -5.43 3.31
N ILE A 847 -26.35 -5.77 2.05
CA ILE A 847 -26.10 -7.14 1.59
C ILE A 847 -24.63 -7.25 1.22
N VAL A 848 -23.98 -8.33 1.62
CA VAL A 848 -22.58 -8.60 1.29
C VAL A 848 -22.45 -9.89 0.50
N PHE A 849 -21.52 -9.90 -0.45
CA PHE A 849 -21.19 -11.06 -1.25
C PHE A 849 -19.95 -11.77 -0.69
N SER A 850 -20.08 -13.05 -0.36
CA SER A 850 -19.01 -13.85 0.24
C SER A 850 -18.05 -14.48 -0.77
N GLY A 851 -18.36 -14.40 -2.07
CA GLY A 851 -17.74 -15.21 -3.13
C GLY A 851 -18.60 -16.42 -3.53
N GLN A 852 -19.49 -16.88 -2.65
CA GLN A 852 -20.37 -18.04 -2.89
C GLN A 852 -21.86 -17.71 -2.74
N VAL A 853 -22.22 -16.93 -1.72
CA VAL A 853 -23.62 -16.59 -1.39
C VAL A 853 -23.75 -15.12 -1.02
N LEU A 854 -24.99 -14.63 -0.93
CA LEU A 854 -25.29 -13.35 -0.30
C LEU A 854 -25.50 -13.55 1.20
N LEU A 855 -25.11 -12.55 1.99
CA LEU A 855 -25.34 -12.52 3.43
C LEU A 855 -25.85 -11.13 3.82
N GLY A 856 -26.72 -11.06 4.82
CA GLY A 856 -27.07 -9.84 5.52
C GLY A 856 -25.85 -9.30 6.27
N TYR A 857 -25.78 -7.98 6.39
CA TYR A 857 -24.75 -7.29 7.16
C TYR A 857 -25.37 -6.11 7.90
N GLN A 858 -24.69 -5.53 8.88
CA GLN A 858 -25.10 -4.27 9.51
C GLN A 858 -24.08 -3.19 9.17
N GLY A 859 -24.57 -2.06 8.69
CA GLY A 859 -23.75 -0.90 8.31
C GLY A 859 -24.30 0.39 8.90
N LYS A 860 -23.80 1.53 8.42
CA LYS A 860 -24.33 2.84 8.83
C LYS A 860 -25.74 3.11 8.31
N ASP A 861 -26.08 2.50 7.18
CA ASP A 861 -27.35 2.63 6.49
C ASP A 861 -27.97 1.23 6.37
N ASN A 862 -28.97 0.93 7.20
CA ASN A 862 -29.65 -0.37 7.23
C ASN A 862 -31.02 -0.24 6.60
N LEU A 863 -31.36 -1.15 5.68
CA LEU A 863 -32.61 -1.17 4.95
C LEU A 863 -33.46 -2.35 5.43
N TYR A 864 -34.74 -2.08 5.63
CA TYR A 864 -35.75 -3.03 6.07
C TYR A 864 -36.96 -2.97 5.14
N ARG A 865 -37.58 -4.13 4.93
CA ARG A 865 -38.87 -4.29 4.27
C ARG A 865 -39.86 -4.78 5.30
N LEU A 866 -41.08 -4.24 5.31
CA LEU A 866 -42.15 -4.78 6.15
C LEU A 866 -42.57 -6.15 5.61
N ALA A 867 -42.84 -7.12 6.49
CA ALA A 867 -43.29 -8.46 6.07
C ALA A 867 -44.61 -8.40 5.28
N THR A 868 -45.51 -7.53 5.72
CA THR A 868 -46.76 -7.14 5.05
C THR A 868 -46.79 -5.61 4.95
N PRO A 869 -47.17 -4.98 3.83
CA PRO A 869 -47.36 -3.53 3.78
C PRO A 869 -48.43 -3.06 4.78
N HIS A 870 -48.16 -1.98 5.51
CA HIS A 870 -49.09 -1.43 6.50
C HIS A 870 -49.49 0.02 6.16
N ARG A 871 -50.77 0.35 6.26
CA ARG A 871 -51.21 1.76 6.24
C ARG A 871 -50.96 2.41 7.58
N ALA A 872 -50.22 3.51 7.60
CA ALA A 872 -49.92 4.25 8.81
C ALA A 872 -49.83 5.76 8.56
N LYS A 873 -50.10 6.55 9.60
CA LYS A 873 -49.88 8.01 9.66
C LYS A 873 -48.67 8.35 10.51
N GLN A 874 -48.38 7.52 11.52
CA GLN A 874 -47.22 7.65 12.37
C GLN A 874 -46.56 6.30 12.61
N ILE A 875 -45.25 6.33 12.78
CA ILE A 875 -44.40 5.18 13.06
C ILE A 875 -43.54 5.48 14.28
N ARG A 876 -43.32 4.47 15.12
CA ARG A 876 -42.62 4.58 16.40
C ARG A 876 -41.55 3.50 16.47
N LEU A 877 -40.32 3.90 16.75
CA LEU A 877 -39.28 2.96 17.16
C LEU A 877 -39.25 2.93 18.69
N ARG A 878 -39.75 1.84 19.26
CA ARG A 878 -39.83 1.61 20.71
C ARG A 878 -38.73 0.65 21.12
N GLN A 879 -38.07 0.95 22.22
CA GLN A 879 -37.04 0.10 22.80
C GLN A 879 -37.64 -0.83 23.85
N LEU A 880 -37.17 -2.08 23.91
CA LEU A 880 -37.69 -3.12 24.80
C LEU A 880 -36.85 -3.29 26.08
N SER A 881 -35.59 -2.86 26.10
CA SER A 881 -34.70 -2.89 27.29
C SER A 881 -34.22 -1.50 27.73
N PRO A 882 -34.02 -1.19 29.04
CA PRO A 882 -33.73 0.19 29.47
C PRO A 882 -32.33 0.74 29.12
N GLN A 883 -31.30 -0.09 29.00
CA GLN A 883 -29.89 0.36 29.04
C GLN A 883 -29.39 1.07 27.76
N ALA A 884 -30.06 0.92 26.61
CA ALA A 884 -29.58 1.51 25.34
C ALA A 884 -30.26 2.84 24.94
N ALA A 885 -31.16 3.39 25.78
CA ALA A 885 -32.08 4.48 25.42
C ALA A 885 -31.39 5.79 24.98
N GLN A 886 -30.15 6.00 25.41
CA GLN A 886 -29.36 7.18 25.07
C GLN A 886 -28.94 7.25 23.58
N LYS A 887 -28.90 6.11 22.87
CA LYS A 887 -28.39 6.04 21.48
C LYS A 887 -29.44 6.33 20.40
N LEU A 888 -30.74 6.37 20.74
CA LEU A 888 -31.80 6.56 19.74
C LEU A 888 -31.96 8.02 19.24
N GLY A 889 -31.16 8.95 19.77
CA GLY A 889 -31.22 10.37 19.37
C GLY A 889 -30.69 10.66 17.96
N GLU A 890 -29.69 9.90 17.51
CA GLU A 890 -28.67 10.34 16.54
C GLU A 890 -28.84 9.83 15.10
N PHE A 891 -29.92 9.09 14.79
CA PHE A 891 -30.12 8.48 13.46
C PHE A 891 -31.28 9.11 12.67
N ASN A 892 -31.17 9.02 11.35
CA ASN A 892 -32.16 9.47 10.37
C ASN A 892 -32.99 8.29 9.87
N LEU A 893 -34.27 8.57 9.60
CA LEU A 893 -35.22 7.62 9.03
C LEU A 893 -35.65 8.08 7.64
N SER A 894 -35.75 7.14 6.69
CA SER A 894 -36.39 7.32 5.39
C SER A 894 -37.33 6.15 5.13
N ALA A 895 -38.37 6.36 4.33
CA ALA A 895 -39.43 5.39 4.11
C ALA A 895 -39.93 5.48 2.67
N TRP A 896 -40.45 4.38 2.16
CA TRP A 896 -41.04 4.30 0.82
C TRP A 896 -42.32 3.47 0.85
N GLU A 897 -43.19 3.77 -0.10
CA GLU A 897 -44.35 2.93 -0.43
C GLU A 897 -43.89 1.50 -0.80
N PRO A 898 -44.75 0.48 -0.62
CA PRO A 898 -44.49 -0.81 -1.25
C PRO A 898 -44.39 -0.64 -2.76
N THR A 899 -43.56 -1.45 -3.40
CA THR A 899 -43.57 -1.54 -4.86
C THR A 899 -44.91 -2.11 -5.30
N LYS A 900 -45.64 -1.36 -6.13
CA LYS A 900 -46.79 -1.92 -6.86
C LYS A 900 -46.29 -3.13 -7.65
N PRO A 901 -46.96 -4.29 -7.60
CA PRO A 901 -46.61 -5.39 -8.48
C PRO A 901 -46.71 -4.88 -9.93
N SER A 902 -45.62 -4.98 -10.67
CA SER A 902 -45.68 -4.84 -12.13
C SER A 902 -46.64 -5.90 -12.63
N GLY A 903 -47.72 -5.47 -13.28
CA GLY A 903 -48.79 -6.36 -13.75
C GLY A 903 -48.22 -7.51 -14.58
N GLU A 904 -48.89 -8.66 -14.47
CA GLU A 904 -48.55 -9.89 -15.19
C GLU A 904 -48.27 -9.59 -16.67
N THR A 905 -47.03 -9.83 -17.10
CA THR A 905 -46.75 -10.09 -18.50
C THR A 905 -46.66 -11.61 -18.62
N ALA A 906 -47.75 -12.21 -19.12
CA ALA A 906 -47.85 -13.65 -19.28
C ALA A 906 -46.93 -14.14 -20.40
N GLN A 907 -45.88 -14.89 -20.03
CA GLN A 907 -45.48 -16.19 -20.61
C GLN A 907 -44.29 -16.79 -19.86
#